data_AF-A0A498N437-F1
#
_entry.id   AF-A0A498N437-F1
#
_cell.length_a   1.000
_cell.length_b   1.000
_cell.length_c   1.000
_cell.angle_alpha   90.00
_cell.angle_beta   90.00
_cell.angle_gamma   90.00
#
_symmetry.space_group_name_H-M   'P 1'
#
loop_
_entity.id
_entity.type
_entity.pdbx_description
1 polymer ?
#
loop_
_entity_poly.entity_id
_entity_poly.type
_entity_poly.pdbx_seq_one_letter_code
_entity_poly.pdbx_strand_id
1 'polypeptide(L)'
;MGPSSLKAMEDLNSVTVGPLKRRERQRKRIPEIIKTKLQRNLSCSGTKVKKTLTGFFPVVKWLPKYNVKEYLWGDLMSGLIIGIILIPQAIAYCLLAGLEPIYGLYTSFFANIIYFLMGTSKHVSVGIFSLMSLMVGQVVDREVYLAGFDLNEDSTKSAFGLNSTGEANTTLVNLKIMALNMECGKECYAISIATALTFLAGVYQVLMAVLRLGFVSIYLSAPMLDGFATGASCTILTVQAKYLLGLKIPRHQGYGTVVVTWINIFKNIHKTNFCDLITSAICITVLVAGKEIQDRYKDRLKIPLPTELVVVAVATIVSHFADLNGQFSSSISGAIPTGFVPPKVPSFELMPRVAYDAIPLAVISFAFTVSLSEMFAKKNGYTVKPNQEMIAIGFCNIIPSFFHSFTTSAALAKTMVKDSTGCKTQVSSIVSALVVLLVLLFFAPFFYALQKCVLACIIIVSLRGALRKFLDVPKQWRESKIEAIVWLVTMSSTALISVELGLAIGVVFSLICVVAQTQNPKVSLLGQIEQTNDFEDMEDEALAFSLVTEINHAMARLVDIWDSIGIMEEQRVERMQTVKKHIDELLHSMIMEEEALRHRIKTDVITFQKQLDTLCLELALEPYKLEDNLTVLQMEKNLRCRVESLLKEKNERLRELSDLKKQDEELCVTLCATPYYIPSGSVPSQTQLQELQEHVEKLGKEKVSREKVFSGLREDIRNLMDEMGHEPESSLERESICPDTDIFLLTHDNIKALKLLLSQLELKKESLISARDKLKERATSLWNRLSCPEPEGEAFREAAMSTLSDDIRRWRGYVEHLEELQMAQLEVVIDKVRQELVVLWDKCMLGPEQREPFSVHFCDDHYTEELLALHDTELLRMKAFYEVTQPILEDLEKWKRNWALFQEFERKAADPNRFSNRGGSLLKESKDRAKVQKLLPKLEEELRSHVEAWEKNQGTSFLVQGQRIMDYISSQWEEHRLQKDKEKNERMTKKTETSQFKTPTKRPLGSTYTTPTPNKIRKRTKTTEVSSGPRVPLQEFNSDKKPVPVSYSAFTSELSKKANTDAFLNSTVKDML
;
A
#
# COMPACT_ATOMS: atom_id res chain seq x y z
N MET A 1 -20.49 81.26 26.34
CA MET A 1 -21.73 80.47 26.49
C MET A 1 -22.28 80.68 27.89
N GLY A 2 -23.55 80.35 28.17
CA GLY A 2 -24.20 80.65 29.46
C GLY A 2 -23.78 79.70 30.60
N PRO A 3 -24.14 80.03 31.86
CA PRO A 3 -23.73 79.28 33.07
C PRO A 3 -24.39 77.90 33.23
N SER A 4 -25.07 77.39 32.19
CA SER A 4 -25.70 76.06 32.18
C SER A 4 -24.73 74.91 31.84
N SER A 5 -23.57 75.18 31.23
CA SER A 5 -22.60 74.12 30.86
C SER A 5 -21.75 73.63 32.02
N LEU A 6 -21.42 74.50 32.99
CA LEU A 6 -20.61 74.13 34.16
C LEU A 6 -21.28 73.07 35.03
N LYS A 7 -22.59 73.22 35.27
CA LYS A 7 -23.33 72.31 36.15
C LYS A 7 -23.44 70.88 35.59
N ALA A 8 -23.54 70.75 34.27
CA ALA A 8 -23.51 69.45 33.59
C ALA A 8 -22.13 68.77 33.63
N MET A 9 -21.08 69.48 34.04
CA MET A 9 -19.70 68.97 34.12
C MET A 9 -19.31 68.58 35.55
N GLU A 10 -19.89 69.22 36.57
CA GLU A 10 -19.78 68.78 37.98
C GLU A 10 -20.59 67.50 38.25
N ASP A 11 -21.79 67.36 37.67
CA ASP A 11 -22.65 66.18 37.86
C ASP A 11 -22.05 64.86 37.32
N LEU A 12 -20.97 64.89 36.52
CA LEU A 12 -20.22 63.69 36.13
C LEU A 12 -19.14 63.29 37.15
N ASN A 13 -18.62 64.22 37.95
CA ASN A 13 -17.47 64.00 38.84
C ASN A 13 -17.85 63.38 40.21
N SER A 14 -19.12 63.03 40.41
CA SER A 14 -19.59 62.30 41.60
C SER A 14 -20.07 60.86 41.31
N VAL A 15 -19.68 60.28 40.17
CA VAL A 15 -19.76 58.82 39.97
C VAL A 15 -18.69 58.13 40.84
N THR A 16 -18.93 58.13 42.16
CA THR A 16 -18.33 57.13 43.05
C THR A 16 -18.66 55.77 42.47
N VAL A 17 -17.63 55.02 42.07
CA VAL A 17 -17.78 53.65 41.58
C VAL A 17 -18.30 52.80 42.73
N GLY A 18 -19.62 52.70 42.83
CA GLY A 18 -20.32 51.96 43.88
C GLY A 18 -19.73 50.56 43.99
N PRO A 19 -19.44 50.08 45.21
CA PRO A 19 -18.41 49.08 45.45
C PRO A 19 -18.60 47.88 44.53
N LEU A 20 -17.67 47.72 43.57
CA LEU A 20 -17.73 46.71 42.51
C LEU A 20 -17.80 45.32 43.16
N LYS A 21 -19.04 44.84 43.32
CA LYS A 21 -19.37 43.81 44.29
C LYS A 21 -18.87 42.46 43.75
N ARG A 22 -17.60 42.18 44.08
CA ARG A 22 -16.80 41.07 43.56
C ARG A 22 -17.65 39.81 43.55
N ARG A 23 -18.02 39.35 42.35
CA ARG A 23 -19.00 38.27 42.18
C ARG A 23 -18.37 36.95 42.61
N GLU A 24 -18.46 36.67 43.92
CA GLU A 24 -17.80 35.52 44.53
C GLU A 24 -18.22 34.23 43.84
N ARG A 25 -17.25 33.58 43.18
CA ARG A 25 -17.40 32.20 42.75
C ARG A 25 -17.47 31.33 44.00
N GLN A 26 -18.68 30.97 44.42
CA GLN A 26 -18.93 30.07 45.55
C GLN A 26 -17.95 28.90 45.54
N ARG A 27 -17.07 28.86 46.54
CA ARG A 27 -15.99 27.88 46.65
C ARG A 27 -16.54 26.53 47.14
N LYS A 28 -17.21 25.80 46.23
CA LYS A 28 -17.76 24.45 46.48
C LYS A 28 -16.71 23.57 47.15
N ARG A 29 -17.10 22.80 48.17
CA ARG A 29 -16.13 22.12 49.03
C ARG A 29 -15.35 21.07 48.23
N ILE A 30 -14.03 21.04 48.39
CA ILE A 30 -13.13 20.11 47.71
C ILE A 30 -13.64 18.64 47.75
N PRO A 31 -14.08 18.06 48.89
CA PRO A 31 -14.64 16.71 48.92
C PRO A 31 -15.89 16.50 48.05
N GLU A 32 -16.75 17.52 47.88
CA GLU A 32 -17.93 17.42 46.99
C GLU A 32 -17.52 17.43 45.52
N ILE A 33 -16.53 18.25 45.15
CA ILE A 33 -15.94 18.27 43.81
C ILE A 33 -15.27 16.93 43.50
N ILE A 34 -14.60 16.32 44.49
CA ILE A 34 -13.99 14.98 44.34
C ILE A 34 -15.08 13.90 44.21
N LYS A 35 -16.06 13.85 45.12
CA LYS A 35 -17.16 12.87 45.10
C LYS A 35 -17.95 12.91 43.80
N THR A 36 -18.29 14.12 43.32
CA THR A 36 -18.99 14.29 42.04
C THR A 36 -18.10 13.99 40.82
N LYS A 37 -16.79 14.30 40.83
CA LYS A 37 -15.87 13.84 39.78
C LYS A 37 -15.74 12.31 39.75
N LEU A 38 -15.66 11.66 40.91
CA LEU A 38 -15.52 10.21 41.02
C LEU A 38 -16.76 9.49 40.46
N GLN A 39 -17.96 9.87 40.93
CA GLN A 39 -19.24 9.37 40.40
C GLN A 39 -19.39 9.64 38.89
N ARG A 40 -18.98 10.83 38.41
CA ARG A 40 -19.08 11.19 36.99
C ARG A 40 -18.05 10.49 36.10
N ASN A 41 -16.95 9.98 36.66
CA ASN A 41 -15.96 9.15 35.97
C ASN A 41 -16.36 7.67 35.93
N LEU A 42 -16.98 7.13 37.00
CA LEU A 42 -17.46 5.74 37.06
C LEU A 42 -18.63 5.42 36.12
N SER A 43 -19.34 6.45 35.64
CA SER A 43 -20.38 6.31 34.61
C SER A 43 -19.75 6.06 33.21
N CYS A 44 -19.56 4.80 32.84
CA CYS A 44 -19.02 4.39 31.52
C CYS A 44 -20.03 4.53 30.37
N SER A 45 -20.32 5.76 29.95
CA SER A 45 -21.03 6.02 28.69
C SER A 45 -20.10 5.86 27.49
N GLY A 46 -20.54 5.19 26.42
CA GLY A 46 -19.75 4.97 25.20
C GLY A 46 -19.23 6.26 24.54
N THR A 47 -19.93 7.39 24.71
CA THR A 47 -19.45 8.71 24.26
C THR A 47 -18.20 9.18 25.00
N LYS A 48 -18.04 8.83 26.28
CA LYS A 48 -16.80 9.07 27.04
C LYS A 48 -15.68 8.17 26.54
N VAL A 49 -15.96 6.88 26.30
CA VAL A 49 -14.97 5.94 25.74
C VAL A 49 -14.44 6.44 24.39
N LYS A 50 -15.34 6.83 23.46
CA LYS A 50 -14.97 7.44 22.17
C LYS A 50 -14.16 8.74 22.33
N LYS A 51 -14.48 9.58 23.32
CA LYS A 51 -13.77 10.83 23.61
C LYS A 51 -12.37 10.60 24.23
N THR A 52 -12.21 9.57 25.05
CA THR A 52 -10.92 9.14 25.63
C THR A 52 -10.05 8.47 24.57
N LEU A 53 -10.58 7.51 23.80
CA LEU A 53 -9.85 6.78 22.77
C LEU A 53 -9.29 7.73 21.69
N THR A 54 -10.13 8.63 21.16
CA THR A 54 -9.68 9.67 20.23
C THR A 54 -8.81 10.76 20.89
N GLY A 55 -8.71 10.79 22.22
CA GLY A 55 -7.77 11.62 22.96
C GLY A 55 -6.38 10.98 23.02
N PHE A 56 -6.34 9.67 23.30
CA PHE A 56 -5.14 8.84 23.40
C PHE A 56 -4.49 8.53 22.04
N PHE A 57 -5.30 8.41 20.98
CA PHE A 57 -4.86 8.29 19.59
C PHE A 57 -5.32 9.51 18.76
N PRO A 58 -4.51 10.60 18.71
CA PRO A 58 -4.84 11.79 17.92
C PRO A 58 -4.97 11.53 16.42
N VAL A 59 -4.30 10.50 15.89
CA VAL A 59 -4.36 10.11 14.46
C VAL A 59 -5.80 9.97 13.93
N VAL A 60 -6.70 9.40 14.74
CA VAL A 60 -8.11 9.18 14.38
C VAL A 60 -8.89 10.50 14.16
N LYS A 61 -8.36 11.65 14.61
CA LYS A 61 -8.98 12.97 14.42
C LYS A 61 -8.46 13.75 13.21
N TRP A 62 -7.24 13.49 12.75
CA TRP A 62 -6.61 14.26 11.68
C TRP A 62 -6.40 13.46 10.39
N LEU A 63 -6.21 12.14 10.47
CA LEU A 63 -6.04 11.30 9.27
C LEU A 63 -7.29 11.31 8.35
N PRO A 64 -8.54 11.30 8.85
CA PRO A 64 -9.73 11.49 8.01
C PRO A 64 -9.92 12.91 7.46
N LYS A 65 -8.99 13.83 7.74
CA LYS A 65 -8.98 15.22 7.26
C LYS A 65 -7.72 15.52 6.43
N TYR A 66 -7.10 14.49 5.88
CA TYR A 66 -5.85 14.61 5.13
C TYR A 66 -6.10 15.00 3.67
N ASN A 67 -5.67 16.20 3.28
CA ASN A 67 -5.75 16.63 1.88
C ASN A 67 -4.65 15.95 1.05
N VAL A 68 -4.98 14.82 0.42
CA VAL A 68 -4.01 14.01 -0.35
C VAL A 68 -3.36 14.81 -1.48
N LYS A 69 -4.15 15.61 -2.23
CA LYS A 69 -3.65 16.38 -3.38
C LYS A 69 -2.61 17.44 -2.99
N GLU A 70 -2.69 18.00 -1.78
CA GLU A 70 -1.83 19.09 -1.30
C GLU A 70 -0.68 18.61 -0.41
N TYR A 71 -0.94 17.70 0.54
CA TYR A 71 0.03 17.34 1.59
C TYR A 71 0.90 16.14 1.25
N LEU A 72 0.48 15.25 0.34
CA LEU A 72 1.18 14.00 0.08
C LEU A 72 2.61 14.22 -0.41
N TRP A 73 2.83 15.14 -1.36
CA TRP A 73 4.18 15.41 -1.88
C TRP A 73 5.13 15.99 -0.82
N GLY A 74 4.63 16.92 0.01
CA GLY A 74 5.42 17.49 1.10
C GLY A 74 5.78 16.45 2.16
N ASP A 75 4.80 15.66 2.62
CA ASP A 75 5.03 14.62 3.62
C ASP A 75 5.90 13.45 3.07
N LEU A 76 5.74 13.08 1.79
CA LEU A 76 6.54 12.04 1.12
C LEU A 76 8.00 12.46 0.97
N MET A 77 8.26 13.64 0.38
CA MET A 77 9.62 14.15 0.21
C MET A 77 10.31 14.36 1.56
N SER A 78 9.60 14.98 2.52
CA SER A 78 10.08 15.14 3.88
C SER A 78 10.44 13.80 4.52
N GLY A 79 9.57 12.80 4.42
CA GLY A 79 9.80 11.47 4.99
C GLY A 79 10.96 10.71 4.33
N LEU A 80 11.14 10.84 3.02
CA LEU A 80 12.28 10.26 2.30
C LEU A 80 13.59 10.86 2.82
N ILE A 81 13.67 12.19 2.87
CA ILE A 81 14.85 12.95 3.30
C ILE A 81 15.19 12.66 4.76
N ILE A 82 14.19 12.64 5.65
CA ILE A 82 14.39 12.31 7.06
C ILE A 82 14.80 10.85 7.23
N GLY A 83 14.20 9.89 6.51
CA GLY A 83 14.64 8.51 6.50
C GLY A 83 16.11 8.36 6.09
N ILE A 84 16.52 9.05 5.02
CA ILE A 84 17.90 9.08 4.52
C ILE A 84 18.89 9.62 5.56
N ILE A 85 18.56 10.75 6.21
CA ILE A 85 19.41 11.38 7.25
C ILE A 85 19.45 10.52 8.53
N LEU A 86 18.37 9.79 8.83
CA LEU A 86 18.20 9.01 10.05
C LEU A 86 19.09 7.76 10.10
N ILE A 87 19.42 7.15 8.95
CA ILE A 87 20.22 5.91 8.85
C ILE A 87 21.65 6.08 9.40
N PRO A 88 22.50 7.01 8.90
CA PRO A 88 23.87 7.14 9.41
C PRO A 88 23.89 7.69 10.84
N GLN A 89 22.91 8.53 11.20
CA GLN A 89 22.74 9.00 12.58
C GLN A 89 22.35 7.85 13.54
N ALA A 90 21.59 6.85 13.09
CA ALA A 90 21.26 5.64 13.85
C ALA A 90 22.49 4.82 14.18
N ILE A 91 23.29 4.51 13.16
CA ILE A 91 24.55 3.77 13.30
C ILE A 91 25.49 4.55 14.26
N ALA A 92 25.66 5.86 14.03
CA ALA A 92 26.56 6.69 14.82
C ALA A 92 26.13 6.85 16.30
N TYR A 93 24.85 7.12 16.56
CA TYR A 93 24.34 7.28 17.92
C TYR A 93 24.27 5.94 18.68
N CYS A 94 24.07 4.80 18.02
CA CYS A 94 24.12 3.51 18.70
C CYS A 94 25.53 3.18 19.23
N LEU A 95 26.57 3.48 18.43
CA LEU A 95 27.98 3.37 18.89
C LEU A 95 28.30 4.36 20.02
N LEU A 96 27.67 5.54 20.06
CA LEU A 96 27.75 6.44 21.21
C LEU A 96 27.13 5.82 22.47
N ALA A 97 26.05 5.05 22.34
CA ALA A 97 25.46 4.27 23.43
C ALA A 97 26.24 2.99 23.82
N GLY A 98 27.35 2.67 23.15
CA GLY A 98 28.10 1.43 23.41
C GLY A 98 27.41 0.16 22.92
N LEU A 99 26.47 0.28 21.98
CA LEU A 99 25.63 -0.80 21.47
C LEU A 99 25.91 -1.07 19.98
N GLU A 100 25.59 -2.27 19.49
CA GLU A 100 25.71 -2.63 18.08
C GLU A 100 24.86 -1.70 17.18
N PRO A 101 25.33 -1.32 15.97
CA PRO A 101 24.63 -0.40 15.07
C PRO A 101 23.13 -0.65 14.83
N ILE A 102 22.72 -1.93 14.80
CA ILE A 102 21.37 -2.34 14.43
C ILE A 102 20.28 -1.82 15.38
N TYR A 103 20.57 -1.73 16.67
CA TYR A 103 19.59 -1.31 17.68
C TYR A 103 19.19 0.16 17.50
N GLY A 104 20.05 1.00 16.92
CA GLY A 104 19.71 2.38 16.55
C GLY A 104 18.70 2.46 15.41
N LEU A 105 18.74 1.51 14.46
CA LEU A 105 17.78 1.41 13.36
C LEU A 105 16.43 0.89 13.86
N TYR A 106 16.39 -0.13 14.72
CA TYR A 106 15.16 -0.58 15.39
C TYR A 106 14.51 0.55 16.20
N THR A 107 15.30 1.22 17.05
CA THR A 107 14.87 2.37 17.86
C THR A 107 14.26 3.47 16.99
N SER A 108 14.83 3.71 15.81
CA SER A 108 14.35 4.70 14.83
C SER A 108 13.10 4.25 14.08
N PHE A 109 12.96 2.96 13.76
CA PHE A 109 11.81 2.39 13.08
C PHE A 109 10.54 2.45 13.94
N PHE A 110 10.56 1.83 15.13
CA PHE A 110 9.37 1.73 15.97
C PHE A 110 8.91 3.09 16.51
N ALA A 111 9.83 3.98 16.89
CA ALA A 111 9.49 5.28 17.45
C ALA A 111 8.71 6.18 16.48
N ASN A 112 9.08 6.18 15.20
CA ASN A 112 8.36 6.91 14.15
C ASN A 112 6.90 6.43 14.01
N ILE A 113 6.68 5.11 14.07
CA ILE A 113 5.34 4.49 13.94
C ILE A 113 4.48 4.81 15.17
N ILE A 114 5.01 4.64 16.38
CA ILE A 114 4.26 4.89 17.63
C ILE A 114 3.93 6.40 17.76
N TYR A 115 4.87 7.27 17.40
CA TYR A 115 4.65 8.72 17.47
C TYR A 115 3.64 9.21 16.43
N PHE A 116 3.57 8.60 15.24
CA PHE A 116 2.50 8.87 14.26
C PHE A 116 1.10 8.58 14.82
N LEU A 117 0.94 7.50 15.60
CA LEU A 117 -0.35 7.12 16.20
C LEU A 117 -0.76 8.02 17.38
N MET A 118 0.21 8.42 18.22
CA MET A 118 -0.03 8.95 19.57
C MET A 118 0.33 10.43 19.77
N GLY A 119 1.21 11.01 18.95
CA GLY A 119 1.67 12.39 19.07
C GLY A 119 0.62 13.44 18.71
N THR A 120 0.73 14.64 19.28
CA THR A 120 -0.08 15.82 18.91
C THR A 120 0.69 16.83 18.06
N SER A 121 2.02 16.84 18.14
CA SER A 121 2.86 17.58 17.20
C SER A 121 2.74 17.04 15.78
N LYS A 122 2.63 17.94 14.79
CA LYS A 122 2.57 17.58 13.37
C LYS A 122 3.95 17.44 12.72
N HIS A 123 4.94 18.19 13.22
CA HIS A 123 6.24 18.39 12.53
C HIS A 123 7.41 17.73 13.27
N VAL A 124 7.26 17.42 14.57
CA VAL A 124 8.34 16.77 15.35
C VAL A 124 8.66 15.38 14.83
N SER A 125 9.96 15.08 14.74
CA SER A 125 10.51 13.74 14.50
C SER A 125 11.10 13.19 15.81
N VAL A 126 10.52 12.08 16.28
CA VAL A 126 10.97 11.32 17.47
C VAL A 126 11.78 10.10 17.03
N GLY A 127 12.77 9.73 17.83
CA GLY A 127 13.53 8.49 17.69
C GLY A 127 14.83 8.60 18.48
N ILE A 128 15.92 8.08 17.93
CA ILE A 128 17.27 8.35 18.44
C ILE A 128 17.55 9.85 18.59
N PHE A 129 18.33 10.19 19.61
CA PHE A 129 18.93 11.50 19.83
C PHE A 129 20.30 11.33 20.51
N SER A 130 21.28 12.15 20.13
CA SER A 130 22.68 12.06 20.58
C SER A 130 22.83 12.05 22.10
N LEU A 131 22.06 12.88 22.79
CA LEU A 131 22.10 13.01 24.24
C LEU A 131 21.57 11.77 24.97
N MET A 132 20.41 11.25 24.56
CA MET A 132 19.85 10.03 25.16
C MET A 132 20.82 8.86 24.99
N SER A 133 21.48 8.81 23.82
CA SER A 133 22.47 7.78 23.49
C SER A 133 23.72 7.89 24.38
N LEU A 134 24.23 9.10 24.63
CA LEU A 134 25.33 9.32 25.57
C LEU A 134 24.95 8.88 27.00
N MET A 135 23.76 9.26 27.49
CA MET A 135 23.30 8.89 28.84
C MET A 135 23.12 7.37 28.99
N VAL A 136 22.44 6.72 28.04
CA VAL A 136 22.32 5.25 28.00
C VAL A 136 23.72 4.62 27.97
N GLY A 137 24.64 5.14 27.15
CA GLY A 137 26.01 4.65 27.07
C GLY A 137 26.81 4.77 28.37
N GLN A 138 26.61 5.84 29.15
CA GLN A 138 27.25 5.97 30.46
C GLN A 138 26.77 4.90 31.45
N VAL A 139 25.46 4.61 31.49
CA VAL A 139 24.91 3.54 32.34
C VAL A 139 25.33 2.15 31.85
N VAL A 140 25.29 1.90 30.54
CA VAL A 140 25.71 0.63 29.92
C VAL A 140 27.20 0.37 30.18
N ASP A 141 28.09 1.31 29.87
CA ASP A 141 29.53 1.17 30.12
C ASP A 141 29.82 0.94 31.62
N ARG A 142 29.02 1.51 32.53
CA ARG A 142 29.13 1.30 33.99
C ARG A 142 28.74 -0.13 34.39
N GLU A 143 27.54 -0.57 34.02
CA GLU A 143 27.03 -1.88 34.43
C GLU A 143 27.76 -3.05 33.73
N VAL A 144 28.26 -2.85 32.50
CA VAL A 144 29.12 -3.80 31.78
C VAL A 144 30.49 -3.94 32.48
N TYR A 145 31.10 -2.82 32.90
CA TYR A 145 32.34 -2.84 33.67
C TYR A 145 32.16 -3.50 35.06
N LEU A 146 31.05 -3.20 35.75
CA LEU A 146 30.69 -3.85 37.03
C LEU A 146 30.40 -5.35 36.91
N ALA A 147 30.08 -5.83 35.71
CA ALA A 147 29.95 -7.27 35.41
C ALA A 147 31.29 -7.96 35.08
N GLY A 148 32.40 -7.20 34.97
CA GLY A 148 33.75 -7.74 34.76
C GLY A 148 34.19 -7.87 33.30
N PHE A 149 33.44 -7.33 32.33
CA PHE A 149 33.87 -7.29 30.93
C PHE A 149 34.84 -6.13 30.67
N ASP A 150 35.92 -6.35 29.92
CA ASP A 150 36.76 -5.23 29.43
C ASP A 150 35.98 -4.44 28.36
N LEU A 151 36.00 -3.12 28.49
CA LEU A 151 35.40 -2.19 27.54
C LEU A 151 36.22 -2.11 26.23
N ASN A 152 37.52 -2.36 26.28
CA ASN A 152 38.48 -2.06 25.19
C ASN A 152 38.61 -3.15 24.11
N GLU A 153 38.21 -4.40 24.39
CA GLU A 153 38.15 -5.43 23.35
C GLU A 153 36.97 -5.19 22.39
N ASP A 154 37.29 -4.89 21.13
CA ASP A 154 36.39 -5.12 19.99
C ASP A 154 36.36 -6.64 19.72
N SER A 155 35.17 -7.19 19.48
CA SER A 155 34.82 -8.62 19.60
C SER A 155 35.59 -9.57 18.65
N THR A 156 36.79 -9.98 19.05
CA THR A 156 37.44 -11.17 18.49
C THR A 156 36.77 -12.40 19.08
N LYS A 157 36.31 -13.34 18.24
CA LYS A 157 35.58 -14.53 18.71
C LYS A 157 36.49 -15.47 19.51
N SER A 158 36.48 -15.33 20.83
CA SER A 158 37.04 -16.30 21.77
C SER A 158 36.18 -17.57 21.83
N ALA A 159 36.24 -18.35 20.74
CA ALA A 159 35.94 -19.77 20.84
C ALA A 159 36.75 -20.37 21.99
N PHE A 160 36.15 -21.23 22.81
CA PHE A 160 36.71 -21.72 24.06
C PHE A 160 37.85 -22.73 23.81
N GLY A 161 39.00 -22.21 23.35
CA GLY A 161 40.21 -22.95 23.04
C GLY A 161 40.93 -23.39 24.30
N LEU A 162 40.42 -24.44 24.94
CA LEU A 162 40.98 -25.05 26.14
C LEU A 162 42.38 -25.62 25.86
N ASN A 163 43.43 -24.84 26.14
CA ASN A 163 44.82 -25.25 26.03
C ASN A 163 45.68 -24.64 27.16
N SER A 164 46.71 -25.38 27.57
CA SER A 164 47.77 -25.00 28.53
C SER A 164 47.34 -24.42 29.89
N THR A 165 47.11 -25.34 30.83
CA THR A 165 47.80 -25.39 32.15
C THR A 165 48.40 -24.08 32.70
N GLY A 166 47.78 -23.53 33.74
CA GLY A 166 48.36 -22.54 34.66
C GLY A 166 47.65 -22.62 36.02
N GLU A 167 48.39 -22.62 37.13
CA GLU A 167 47.85 -22.97 38.44
C GLU A 167 47.10 -21.83 39.16
N ALA A 168 46.31 -22.24 40.15
CA ALA A 168 45.32 -21.46 40.90
C ALA A 168 45.76 -20.07 41.40
N ASN A 169 44.92 -19.04 41.14
CA ASN A 169 44.40 -18.12 42.19
C ASN A 169 43.34 -17.10 41.65
N THR A 170 42.15 -17.58 41.23
CA THR A 170 41.06 -16.69 40.75
C THR A 170 39.64 -17.17 41.14
N THR A 171 39.49 -17.76 42.33
CA THR A 171 38.33 -18.60 42.70
C THR A 171 37.05 -17.86 43.14
N LEU A 172 37.04 -16.53 43.29
CA LEU A 172 35.85 -15.79 43.74
C LEU A 172 34.97 -15.22 42.62
N VAL A 173 35.53 -14.96 41.42
CA VAL A 173 34.79 -14.29 40.33
C VAL A 173 33.96 -15.30 39.52
N ASN A 174 34.57 -16.40 39.07
CA ASN A 174 33.89 -17.42 38.27
C ASN A 174 32.67 -18.04 38.97
N LEU A 175 32.69 -18.14 40.30
CA LEU A 175 31.60 -18.73 41.09
C LEU A 175 30.29 -17.94 40.98
N LYS A 176 30.35 -16.63 40.72
CA LYS A 176 29.17 -15.78 40.57
C LYS A 176 28.61 -15.76 39.13
N ILE A 177 29.41 -16.16 38.15
CA ILE A 177 29.00 -16.29 36.74
C ILE A 177 28.20 -17.59 36.54
N MET A 178 28.55 -18.69 37.22
CA MET A 178 27.78 -19.94 37.19
C MET A 178 26.41 -19.88 37.88
N ALA A 179 26.10 -18.83 38.65
CA ALA A 179 24.82 -18.70 39.36
C ALA A 179 23.67 -18.16 38.49
N LEU A 180 23.93 -17.77 37.24
CA LEU A 180 22.95 -17.30 36.27
C LEU A 180 23.08 -18.12 34.98
N ASN A 181 22.06 -18.92 34.66
CA ASN A 181 21.97 -19.68 33.40
C ASN A 181 21.70 -18.73 32.21
N MET A 182 22.71 -17.97 31.81
CA MET A 182 22.61 -17.01 30.71
C MET A 182 23.90 -16.98 29.88
N GLU A 183 23.95 -17.80 28.82
CA GLU A 183 24.97 -17.74 27.77
C GLU A 183 24.80 -16.44 26.95
N CYS A 184 25.34 -15.33 27.47
CA CYS A 184 25.09 -13.98 26.97
C CYS A 184 26.37 -13.14 27.11
N GLY A 185 27.06 -12.93 25.99
CA GLY A 185 28.30 -12.14 25.93
C GLY A 185 28.07 -10.65 26.14
N LYS A 186 29.17 -9.89 26.18
CA LYS A 186 29.26 -8.42 26.38
C LYS A 186 28.14 -7.64 25.67
N GLU A 187 27.93 -7.88 24.37
CA GLU A 187 26.92 -7.19 23.54
C GLU A 187 25.48 -7.51 23.99
N CYS A 188 25.18 -8.80 24.20
CA CYS A 188 23.90 -9.30 24.69
C CYS A 188 23.54 -8.77 26.10
N TYR A 189 24.54 -8.61 26.97
CA TYR A 189 24.35 -8.03 28.30
C TYR A 189 24.14 -6.50 28.22
N ALA A 190 24.94 -5.79 27.41
CA ALA A 190 24.81 -4.36 27.17
C ALA A 190 23.41 -3.95 26.67
N ILE A 191 22.86 -4.66 25.67
CA ILE A 191 21.49 -4.39 25.19
C ILE A 191 20.40 -4.76 26.21
N SER A 192 20.64 -5.77 27.06
CA SER A 192 19.72 -6.12 28.15
C SER A 192 19.67 -5.03 29.24
N ILE A 193 20.78 -4.34 29.52
CA ILE A 193 20.81 -3.14 30.38
C ILE A 193 20.05 -1.98 29.70
N ALA A 194 20.38 -1.67 28.45
CA ALA A 194 19.80 -0.53 27.72
C ALA A 194 18.26 -0.64 27.55
N THR A 195 17.75 -1.84 27.30
CA THR A 195 16.30 -2.12 27.20
C THR A 195 15.61 -2.02 28.55
N ALA A 196 16.20 -2.54 29.63
CA ALA A 196 15.64 -2.41 30.99
C ALA A 196 15.57 -0.94 31.46
N LEU A 197 16.63 -0.17 31.25
CA LEU A 197 16.70 1.27 31.50
C LEU A 197 15.63 2.03 30.70
N THR A 198 15.47 1.69 29.42
CA THR A 198 14.52 2.34 28.50
C THR A 198 13.06 2.03 28.83
N PHE A 199 12.75 0.76 29.14
CA PHE A 199 11.42 0.36 29.60
C PHE A 199 11.03 1.15 30.85
N LEU A 200 11.92 1.23 31.84
CA LEU A 200 11.65 1.89 33.11
C LEU A 200 11.52 3.42 32.96
N ALA A 201 12.34 4.06 32.13
CA ALA A 201 12.19 5.48 31.79
C ALA A 201 10.84 5.76 31.11
N GLY A 202 10.39 4.88 30.20
CA GLY A 202 9.07 4.95 29.58
C GLY A 202 7.92 4.76 30.58
N VAL A 203 8.05 3.81 31.52
CA VAL A 203 7.09 3.61 32.63
C VAL A 203 7.00 4.86 33.51
N TYR A 204 8.14 5.50 33.83
CA TYR A 204 8.14 6.76 34.57
C TYR A 204 7.46 7.89 33.79
N GLN A 205 7.68 8.00 32.47
CA GLN A 205 6.97 8.98 31.64
C GLN A 205 5.44 8.78 31.65
N VAL A 206 4.97 7.53 31.51
CA VAL A 206 3.53 7.23 31.61
C VAL A 206 2.99 7.50 33.02
N LEU A 207 3.73 7.16 34.08
CA LEU A 207 3.35 7.46 35.46
C LEU A 207 3.23 8.97 35.72
N MET A 208 4.22 9.76 35.29
CA MET A 208 4.20 11.22 35.37
C MET A 208 3.01 11.81 34.60
N ALA A 209 2.60 11.20 33.47
CA ALA A 209 1.42 11.61 32.73
C ALA A 209 0.08 11.20 33.39
N VAL A 210 0.02 10.07 34.09
CA VAL A 210 -1.14 9.69 34.92
C VAL A 210 -1.30 10.66 36.10
N LEU A 211 -0.19 11.04 36.74
CA LEU A 211 -0.11 12.07 37.78
C LEU A 211 -0.31 13.51 37.26
N ARG A 212 -0.41 13.68 35.93
CA ARG A 212 -0.63 14.94 35.23
C ARG A 212 0.48 15.99 35.37
N LEU A 213 1.73 15.54 35.54
CA LEU A 213 2.91 16.42 35.69
C LEU A 213 3.28 17.17 34.39
N GLY A 214 2.50 17.03 33.31
CA GLY A 214 2.69 17.78 32.07
C GLY A 214 2.55 19.31 32.21
N PHE A 215 2.11 19.82 33.37
CA PHE A 215 2.17 21.26 33.68
C PHE A 215 3.62 21.77 33.87
N VAL A 216 4.58 20.89 34.14
CA VAL A 216 5.99 21.25 34.40
C VAL A 216 6.66 21.89 33.18
N SER A 217 6.15 21.67 31.95
CA SER A 217 6.69 22.33 30.74
C SER A 217 6.60 23.86 30.81
N ILE A 218 5.62 24.41 31.53
CA ILE A 218 5.43 25.86 31.72
C ILE A 218 6.63 26.52 32.42
N TYR A 219 7.39 25.76 33.21
CA TYR A 219 8.55 26.27 33.96
C TYR A 219 9.91 26.03 33.26
N LEU A 220 9.91 25.38 32.09
CA LEU A 220 11.14 25.14 31.32
C LEU A 220 11.44 26.35 30.43
N SER A 221 12.31 27.25 30.91
CA SER A 221 12.70 28.44 30.14
C SER A 221 13.55 28.08 28.91
N ALA A 222 13.32 28.77 27.79
CA ALA A 222 14.07 28.54 26.56
C ALA A 222 15.59 28.78 26.70
N PRO A 223 16.08 29.81 27.43
CA PRO A 223 17.51 29.99 27.69
C PRO A 223 18.13 28.83 28.46
N MET A 224 17.43 28.23 29.42
CA MET A 224 17.90 27.04 30.14
C MET A 224 18.05 25.84 29.19
N LEU A 225 17.08 25.62 28.29
CA LEU A 225 17.13 24.53 27.30
C LEU A 225 18.24 24.72 26.26
N ASP A 226 18.43 25.94 25.72
CA ASP A 226 19.52 26.25 24.79
C ASP A 226 20.90 26.12 25.47
N GLY A 227 21.03 26.58 26.73
CA GLY A 227 22.26 26.45 27.52
C GLY A 227 22.60 24.99 27.79
N PHE A 228 21.63 24.20 28.26
CA PHE A 228 21.76 22.76 28.44
C PHE A 228 22.14 22.04 27.15
N ALA A 229 21.45 22.31 26.03
CA ALA A 229 21.77 21.72 24.73
C ALA A 229 23.19 22.07 24.25
N THR A 230 23.66 23.29 24.53
CA THR A 230 25.02 23.72 24.23
C THR A 230 26.05 22.97 25.07
N GLY A 231 25.86 22.91 26.40
CA GLY A 231 26.78 22.20 27.31
C GLY A 231 26.84 20.69 27.02
N ALA A 232 25.69 20.07 26.79
CA ALA A 232 25.59 18.68 26.35
C ALA A 232 26.32 18.42 25.02
N SER A 233 26.26 19.37 24.08
CA SER A 233 26.98 19.28 22.80
C SER A 233 28.50 19.32 22.98
N CYS A 234 29.02 20.10 23.93
CA CYS A 234 30.44 20.10 24.30
C CYS A 234 30.89 18.74 24.88
N THR A 235 30.05 18.10 25.70
CA THR A 235 30.31 16.76 26.24
C THR A 235 30.32 15.70 25.14
N ILE A 236 29.33 15.71 24.23
CA ILE A 236 29.28 14.77 23.11
C ILE A 236 30.48 14.97 22.17
N LEU A 237 30.82 16.21 21.81
CA LEU A 237 32.00 16.53 20.97
C LEU A 237 33.29 15.96 21.58
N THR A 238 33.46 16.11 22.90
CA THR A 238 34.63 15.57 23.62
C THR A 238 34.67 14.04 23.62
N VAL A 239 33.53 13.38 23.81
CA VAL A 239 33.44 11.90 23.74
C VAL A 239 33.66 11.37 22.32
N GLN A 240 33.33 12.16 21.28
CA GLN A 240 33.57 11.80 19.88
C GLN A 240 34.99 12.05 19.40
N ALA A 241 35.72 13.01 19.99
CA ALA A 241 37.09 13.38 19.57
C ALA A 241 38.06 12.19 19.49
N LYS A 242 37.92 11.18 20.35
CA LYS A 242 38.76 9.96 20.28
C LYS A 242 38.58 9.17 18.98
N TYR A 243 37.38 9.14 18.40
CA TYR A 243 37.11 8.40 17.15
C TYR A 243 37.62 9.14 15.89
N LEU A 244 37.72 10.48 15.93
CA LEU A 244 38.38 11.26 14.86
C LEU A 244 39.89 10.94 14.80
N LEU A 245 40.49 10.72 15.96
CA LEU A 245 41.92 10.41 16.13
C LEU A 245 42.22 8.90 16.04
N GLY A 246 41.22 8.04 15.85
CA GLY A 246 41.37 6.57 15.91
C GLY A 246 41.84 6.03 17.27
N LEU A 247 41.72 6.81 18.35
CA LEU A 247 42.26 6.49 19.67
C LEU A 247 41.32 5.58 20.48
N LYS A 248 41.79 4.36 20.79
CA LYS A 248 41.12 3.46 21.74
C LYS A 248 41.41 3.90 23.19
N ILE A 249 40.56 4.79 23.71
CA ILE A 249 40.60 5.29 25.10
C ILE A 249 39.28 4.91 25.81
N PRO A 250 39.31 4.31 27.02
CA PRO A 250 38.11 4.02 27.81
C PRO A 250 37.39 5.33 28.22
N ARG A 251 36.05 5.31 28.29
CA ARG A 251 35.29 6.49 28.73
C ARG A 251 35.48 6.69 30.24
N HIS A 252 35.79 7.91 30.68
CA HIS A 252 35.83 8.22 32.10
C HIS A 252 34.41 8.35 32.66
N GLN A 253 34.16 7.69 33.79
CA GLN A 253 32.87 7.66 34.48
C GLN A 253 32.93 8.55 35.72
N GLY A 254 31.89 9.37 35.94
CA GLY A 254 31.81 10.32 37.06
C GLY A 254 31.69 11.77 36.61
N TYR A 255 32.07 12.70 37.49
CA TYR A 255 32.03 14.14 37.22
C TYR A 255 33.28 14.62 36.47
N GLY A 256 33.19 15.72 35.71
CA GLY A 256 34.36 16.27 35.00
C GLY A 256 34.79 15.49 33.75
N THR A 257 33.89 14.66 33.19
CA THR A 257 34.16 13.78 32.03
C THR A 257 34.87 14.49 30.88
N VAL A 258 34.48 15.73 30.57
CA VAL A 258 35.10 16.56 29.52
C VAL A 258 36.59 16.80 29.80
N VAL A 259 36.91 17.32 30.99
CA VAL A 259 38.29 17.70 31.37
C VAL A 259 39.19 16.47 31.40
N VAL A 260 38.74 15.38 32.03
CA VAL A 260 39.52 14.14 32.16
C VAL A 260 39.70 13.46 30.80
N THR A 261 38.71 13.50 29.92
CA THR A 261 38.81 12.93 28.57
C THR A 261 39.81 13.70 27.70
N TRP A 262 39.82 15.05 27.75
CA TRP A 262 40.82 15.84 27.03
C TRP A 262 42.25 15.57 27.54
N ILE A 263 42.47 15.50 28.85
CA ILE A 263 43.77 15.13 29.44
C ILE A 263 44.23 13.74 28.92
N ASN A 264 43.32 12.76 28.89
CA ASN A 264 43.62 11.41 28.38
C ASN A 264 43.88 11.37 26.86
N ILE A 265 43.21 12.21 26.07
CA ILE A 265 43.47 12.38 24.63
C ILE A 265 44.86 12.96 24.42
N PHE A 266 45.20 14.09 25.05
CA PHE A 266 46.53 14.71 24.90
C PHE A 266 47.66 13.77 25.36
N LYS A 267 47.45 12.98 26.43
CA LYS A 267 48.43 11.97 26.89
C LYS A 267 48.65 10.83 25.89
N ASN A 268 47.65 10.48 25.08
CA ASN A 268 47.72 9.38 24.11
C ASN A 268 47.82 9.83 22.65
N ILE A 269 48.00 11.13 22.38
CA ILE A 269 47.99 11.71 21.02
C ILE A 269 49.02 11.07 20.07
N HIS A 270 50.10 10.50 20.61
CA HIS A 270 51.13 9.76 19.88
C HIS A 270 50.66 8.40 19.32
N LYS A 271 49.47 7.91 19.70
CA LYS A 271 48.87 6.65 19.20
C LYS A 271 47.77 6.89 18.15
N THR A 272 47.67 8.12 17.63
CA THR A 272 46.65 8.53 16.65
C THR A 272 46.77 7.73 15.36
N ASN A 273 45.64 7.23 14.83
CA ASN A 273 45.63 6.59 13.52
C ASN A 273 45.56 7.67 12.42
N PHE A 274 46.63 7.79 11.62
CA PHE A 274 46.69 8.76 10.53
C PHE A 274 45.62 8.54 9.45
N CYS A 275 45.16 7.31 9.22
CA CYS A 275 44.06 7.03 8.28
C CYS A 275 42.75 7.64 8.78
N ASP A 276 42.38 7.39 10.05
CA ASP A 276 41.17 7.95 10.65
C ASP A 276 41.25 9.49 10.77
N LEU A 277 42.43 10.05 11.05
CA LEU A 277 42.66 11.50 11.10
C LEU A 277 42.48 12.18 9.73
N ILE A 278 43.08 11.63 8.67
CA ILE A 278 42.96 12.19 7.31
C ILE A 278 41.52 12.06 6.80
N THR A 279 40.90 10.89 6.98
CA THR A 279 39.50 10.67 6.58
C THR A 279 38.54 11.58 7.34
N SER A 280 38.74 11.77 8.65
CA SER A 280 37.88 12.66 9.44
C SER A 280 38.04 14.14 9.07
N ALA A 281 39.26 14.60 8.77
CA ALA A 281 39.51 15.97 8.30
C ALA A 281 38.83 16.25 6.94
N ILE A 282 38.94 15.33 5.98
CA ILE A 282 38.26 15.41 4.68
C ILE A 282 36.74 15.38 4.87
N CYS A 283 36.24 14.42 5.66
CA CYS A 283 34.82 14.23 5.95
C CYS A 283 34.17 15.49 6.56
N ILE A 284 34.79 16.09 7.58
CA ILE A 284 34.30 17.34 8.19
C ILE A 284 34.30 18.49 7.19
N THR A 285 35.36 18.63 6.39
CA THR A 285 35.45 19.68 5.37
C THR A 285 34.33 19.56 4.35
N VAL A 286 34.08 18.35 3.81
CA VAL A 286 33.00 18.10 2.83
C VAL A 286 31.61 18.30 3.45
N LEU A 287 31.37 17.81 4.67
CA LEU A 287 30.07 17.95 5.34
C LEU A 287 29.75 19.41 5.71
N VAL A 288 30.74 20.19 6.17
CA VAL A 288 30.56 21.61 6.49
C VAL A 288 30.37 22.43 5.22
N ALA A 289 31.19 22.22 4.19
CA ALA A 289 31.03 22.88 2.90
C ALA A 289 29.68 22.56 2.26
N GLY A 290 29.24 21.30 2.29
CA GLY A 290 27.94 20.88 1.78
C GLY A 290 26.77 21.60 2.45
N LYS A 291 26.82 21.83 3.76
CA LYS A 291 25.77 22.57 4.48
C LYS A 291 25.84 24.08 4.26
N GLU A 292 27.02 24.69 4.15
CA GLU A 292 27.15 26.10 3.75
C GLU A 292 26.66 26.36 2.31
N ILE A 293 26.92 25.42 1.39
CA ILE A 293 26.38 25.47 0.02
C ILE A 293 24.85 25.34 0.03
N GLN A 294 24.31 24.40 0.82
CA GLN A 294 22.86 24.22 0.97
C GLN A 294 22.18 25.46 1.57
N ASP A 295 22.76 26.07 2.61
CA ASP A 295 22.22 27.30 3.23
C ASP A 295 22.32 28.50 2.27
N ARG A 296 23.42 28.63 1.49
CA ARG A 296 23.61 29.72 0.52
C ARG A 296 22.72 29.62 -0.72
N TYR A 297 22.45 28.42 -1.22
CA TYR A 297 21.64 28.20 -2.43
C TYR A 297 20.19 27.77 -2.13
N LYS A 298 19.72 27.98 -0.89
CA LYS A 298 18.41 27.57 -0.39
C LYS A 298 17.23 28.03 -1.27
N ASP A 299 17.31 29.24 -1.84
CA ASP A 299 16.25 29.80 -2.70
C ASP A 299 16.22 29.17 -4.11
N ARG A 300 17.29 28.46 -4.51
CA ARG A 300 17.36 27.68 -5.75
C ARG A 300 17.07 26.20 -5.50
N LEU A 301 17.54 25.65 -4.38
CA LEU A 301 17.44 24.24 -4.01
C LEU A 301 16.19 23.96 -3.17
N LYS A 302 15.06 23.71 -3.85
CA LYS A 302 13.79 23.29 -3.21
C LYS A 302 13.89 22.03 -2.36
N ILE A 303 14.95 21.24 -2.52
CA ILE A 303 15.20 19.98 -1.80
C ILE A 303 16.55 20.08 -1.08
N PRO A 304 16.64 19.86 0.25
CA PRO A 304 17.91 19.80 0.96
C PRO A 304 18.71 18.57 0.54
N LEU A 305 19.99 18.79 0.21
CA LEU A 305 20.86 17.72 -0.28
C LEU A 305 21.27 16.76 0.86
N PRO A 306 21.12 15.42 0.70
CA PRO A 306 21.47 14.43 1.72
C PRO A 306 22.98 14.17 1.77
N THR A 307 23.75 15.23 2.06
CA THR A 307 25.23 15.23 2.13
C THR A 307 25.78 14.16 3.08
N GLU A 308 25.09 13.91 4.20
CA GLU A 308 25.42 12.86 5.16
C GLU A 308 25.39 11.44 4.54
N LEU A 309 24.44 11.14 3.64
CA LEU A 309 24.39 9.85 2.95
C LEU A 309 25.49 9.74 1.88
N VAL A 310 25.71 10.80 1.10
CA VAL A 310 26.72 10.82 0.02
C VAL A 310 28.12 10.56 0.59
N VAL A 311 28.47 11.23 1.69
CA VAL A 311 29.76 11.05 2.37
C VAL A 311 29.90 9.63 2.93
N VAL A 312 28.84 9.05 3.51
CA VAL A 312 28.85 7.67 4.00
C VAL A 312 29.01 6.66 2.87
N ALA A 313 28.30 6.82 1.76
CA ALA A 313 28.41 5.94 0.60
C ALA A 313 29.84 5.98 0.02
N VAL A 314 30.38 7.17 -0.25
CA VAL A 314 31.75 7.33 -0.78
C VAL A 314 32.79 6.77 0.19
N ALA A 315 32.72 7.09 1.49
CA ALA A 315 33.69 6.59 2.46
C ALA A 315 33.62 5.07 2.64
N THR A 316 32.42 4.47 2.56
CA THR A 316 32.26 3.00 2.64
C THR A 316 32.82 2.32 1.40
N ILE A 317 32.60 2.88 0.21
CA ILE A 317 33.18 2.41 -1.06
C ILE A 317 34.71 2.48 -1.00
N VAL A 318 35.28 3.62 -0.61
CA VAL A 318 36.74 3.80 -0.48
C VAL A 318 37.33 2.84 0.57
N SER A 319 36.71 2.72 1.74
CA SER A 319 37.15 1.83 2.81
C SER A 319 37.15 0.34 2.38
N HIS A 320 36.14 -0.07 1.60
CA HIS A 320 36.05 -1.43 1.07
C HIS A 320 37.08 -1.72 -0.02
N PHE A 321 37.23 -0.86 -1.03
CA PHE A 321 38.15 -1.09 -2.15
C PHE A 321 39.62 -0.86 -1.80
N ALA A 322 39.94 -0.06 -0.78
CA ALA A 322 41.31 0.19 -0.31
C ALA A 322 41.73 -0.67 0.90
N ASP A 323 40.83 -1.50 1.44
CA ASP A 323 40.99 -2.28 2.68
C ASP A 323 41.66 -1.49 3.83
N LEU A 324 41.04 -0.38 4.22
CA LEU A 324 41.59 0.52 5.24
C LEU A 324 41.63 -0.13 6.65
N ASN A 325 40.84 -1.18 6.86
CA ASN A 325 40.90 -2.00 8.07
C ASN A 325 42.13 -2.92 8.06
N GLY A 326 42.33 -3.72 7.00
CA GLY A 326 43.44 -4.66 6.91
C GLY A 326 44.81 -3.97 6.82
N GLN A 327 44.93 -2.86 6.07
CA GLN A 327 46.21 -2.17 5.87
C GLN A 327 46.55 -1.17 6.99
N PHE A 328 45.57 -0.41 7.48
CA PHE A 328 45.81 0.71 8.41
C PHE A 328 45.19 0.53 9.80
N SER A 329 44.56 -0.63 10.10
CA SER A 329 43.86 -0.87 11.37
C SER A 329 42.81 0.23 11.70
N SER A 330 42.21 0.84 10.68
CA SER A 330 41.12 1.81 10.87
C SER A 330 39.90 1.10 11.46
N SER A 331 39.28 1.72 12.47
CA SER A 331 38.17 1.07 13.18
C SER A 331 36.89 1.08 12.36
N ILE A 332 36.48 -0.07 11.81
CA ILE A 332 35.22 -0.23 11.03
C ILE A 332 34.00 -0.64 11.86
N SER A 333 32.80 -0.51 11.29
CA SER A 333 31.51 -0.79 11.94
C SER A 333 31.19 -2.28 12.09
N GLY A 334 31.77 -3.17 11.28
CA GLY A 334 31.63 -4.61 11.40
C GLY A 334 30.29 -5.17 10.88
N ALA A 335 30.00 -6.43 11.22
CA ALA A 335 28.82 -7.14 10.73
C ALA A 335 27.52 -6.59 11.33
N ILE A 336 26.67 -5.99 10.49
CA ILE A 336 25.31 -5.59 10.87
C ILE A 336 24.34 -6.67 10.34
N PRO A 337 23.65 -7.43 11.20
CA PRO A 337 22.69 -8.43 10.74
C PRO A 337 21.48 -7.78 10.03
N THR A 338 20.85 -8.52 9.12
CA THR A 338 19.62 -8.11 8.43
C THR A 338 18.37 -8.62 9.12
N GLY A 339 17.25 -7.92 8.92
CA GLY A 339 15.96 -8.30 9.49
C GLY A 339 15.76 -7.88 10.95
N PHE A 340 14.87 -8.58 11.64
CA PHE A 340 14.47 -8.29 13.03
C PHE A 340 14.88 -9.43 13.98
N VAL A 341 15.60 -9.08 15.05
CA VAL A 341 15.80 -9.96 16.21
C VAL A 341 14.43 -10.21 16.89
N PRO A 342 14.10 -11.45 17.30
CA PRO A 342 12.83 -11.74 17.98
C PRO A 342 12.67 -10.94 19.28
N PRO A 343 11.43 -10.55 19.63
CA PRO A 343 11.18 -9.73 20.81
C PRO A 343 11.56 -10.46 22.10
N LYS A 344 12.26 -9.75 23.00
CA LYS A 344 12.70 -10.24 24.31
C LYS A 344 12.11 -9.33 25.38
N VAL A 345 11.57 -9.89 26.46
CA VAL A 345 11.11 -9.08 27.60
C VAL A 345 12.31 -8.38 28.27
N PRO A 346 12.24 -7.07 28.56
CA PRO A 346 13.28 -6.39 29.33
C PRO A 346 13.47 -7.06 30.69
N SER A 347 14.72 -7.33 31.08
CA SER A 347 15.03 -8.15 32.25
C SER A 347 14.70 -7.43 33.57
N PHE A 348 13.60 -7.83 34.21
CA PHE A 348 13.13 -7.28 35.49
C PHE A 348 14.19 -7.31 36.61
N GLU A 349 15.12 -8.28 36.59
CA GLU A 349 16.22 -8.40 37.57
C GLU A 349 17.23 -7.24 37.50
N LEU A 350 17.41 -6.62 36.32
CA LEU A 350 18.31 -5.47 36.15
C LEU A 350 17.62 -4.14 36.48
N MET A 351 16.29 -4.07 36.40
CA MET A 351 15.53 -2.82 36.60
C MET A 351 15.82 -2.11 37.94
N PRO A 352 15.96 -2.81 39.10
CA PRO A 352 16.31 -2.16 40.36
C PRO A 352 17.68 -1.47 40.38
N ARG A 353 18.64 -1.92 39.56
CA ARG A 353 19.98 -1.31 39.49
C ARG A 353 19.96 0.00 38.72
N VAL A 354 19.23 0.04 37.60
CA VAL A 354 19.10 1.21 36.72
C VAL A 354 17.95 2.15 37.09
N ALA A 355 17.28 1.91 38.23
CA ALA A 355 16.07 2.62 38.62
C ALA A 355 16.26 4.12 38.86
N TYR A 356 17.41 4.52 39.42
CA TYR A 356 17.72 5.93 39.62
C TYR A 356 18.15 6.61 38.31
N ASP A 357 18.97 5.94 37.49
CA ASP A 357 19.44 6.45 36.19
C ASP A 357 18.29 6.68 35.20
N ALA A 358 17.21 5.90 35.29
CA ALA A 358 16.00 6.06 34.48
C ALA A 358 15.23 7.37 34.76
N ILE A 359 15.42 8.02 35.92
CA ILE A 359 14.65 9.22 36.29
C ILE A 359 15.11 10.48 35.51
N PRO A 360 16.42 10.87 35.50
CA PRO A 360 16.89 11.94 34.64
C PRO A 360 16.57 11.69 33.16
N LEU A 361 16.74 10.45 32.71
CA LEU A 361 16.48 10.00 31.34
C LEU A 361 15.01 10.25 30.92
N ALA A 362 14.06 9.87 31.77
CA ALA A 362 12.62 10.10 31.57
C ALA A 362 12.27 11.58 31.51
N VAL A 363 12.82 12.39 32.42
CA VAL A 363 12.57 13.85 32.50
C VAL A 363 13.16 14.59 31.30
N ILE A 364 14.40 14.30 30.91
CA ILE A 364 15.08 14.92 29.76
C ILE A 364 14.34 14.59 28.44
N SER A 365 13.98 13.31 28.23
CA SER A 365 13.25 12.87 27.04
C SER A 365 11.87 13.54 26.92
N PHE A 366 11.13 13.71 28.03
CA PHE A 366 9.89 14.49 28.04
C PHE A 366 10.14 15.98 27.78
N ALA A 367 11.07 16.61 28.53
CA ALA A 367 11.37 18.04 28.45
C ALA A 367 11.77 18.49 27.04
N PHE A 368 12.63 17.72 26.35
CA PHE A 368 12.97 18.01 24.95
C PHE A 368 11.78 17.83 24.01
N THR A 369 11.02 16.74 24.18
CA THR A 369 9.90 16.41 23.29
C THR A 369 8.76 17.43 23.39
N VAL A 370 8.42 17.89 24.59
CA VAL A 370 7.38 18.93 24.76
C VAL A 370 7.84 20.28 24.24
N SER A 371 9.04 20.74 24.59
CA SER A 371 9.54 22.06 24.21
C SER A 371 9.75 22.20 22.70
N LEU A 372 10.24 21.15 22.03
CA LEU A 372 10.34 21.13 20.58
C LEU A 372 8.95 21.09 19.92
N SER A 373 8.00 20.36 20.51
CA SER A 373 6.62 20.32 20.02
C SER A 373 5.93 21.68 20.15
N GLU A 374 6.06 22.37 21.29
CA GLU A 374 5.50 23.71 21.50
C GLU A 374 6.17 24.76 20.59
N MET A 375 7.49 24.69 20.39
CA MET A 375 8.22 25.56 19.46
C MET A 375 7.68 25.45 18.02
N PHE A 376 7.59 24.23 17.48
CA PHE A 376 7.11 24.01 16.11
C PHE A 376 5.59 24.13 15.97
N ALA A 377 4.83 24.03 17.06
CA ALA A 377 3.41 24.35 17.10
C ALA A 377 3.16 25.86 17.04
N LYS A 378 3.87 26.65 17.86
CA LYS A 378 3.84 28.12 17.82
C LYS A 378 4.28 28.67 16.46
N LYS A 379 5.32 28.08 15.85
CA LYS A 379 5.80 28.46 14.50
C LYS A 379 4.74 28.25 13.41
N ASN A 380 3.97 27.17 13.48
CA ASN A 380 3.03 26.75 12.44
C ASN A 380 1.54 26.93 12.83
N GLY A 381 1.24 27.79 13.81
CA GLY A 381 -0.13 28.18 14.15
C GLY A 381 -1.03 27.07 14.72
N TYR A 382 -0.49 26.06 15.40
CA TYR A 382 -1.28 25.02 16.07
C TYR A 382 -0.94 24.87 17.57
N THR A 383 -1.70 24.03 18.28
CA THR A 383 -1.51 23.77 19.72
C THR A 383 -1.14 22.32 19.99
N VAL A 384 -0.22 22.12 20.95
CA VAL A 384 0.26 20.82 21.45
C VAL A 384 -0.28 20.58 22.86
N LYS A 385 -0.31 19.32 23.29
CA LYS A 385 -0.76 18.94 24.65
C LYS A 385 0.37 18.24 25.41
N PRO A 386 1.07 18.93 26.34
CA PRO A 386 2.17 18.36 27.12
C PRO A 386 1.91 16.97 27.70
N ASN A 387 0.74 16.77 28.29
CA ASN A 387 0.39 15.49 28.92
C ASN A 387 0.06 14.37 27.92
N GLN A 388 -0.21 14.68 26.64
CA GLN A 388 -0.36 13.67 25.58
C GLN A 388 0.99 13.39 24.92
N GLU A 389 1.85 14.40 24.75
CA GLU A 389 3.25 14.19 24.33
C GLU A 389 4.01 13.31 25.33
N MET A 390 3.81 13.51 26.63
CA MET A 390 4.41 12.67 27.68
C MET A 390 3.93 11.21 27.63
N ILE A 391 2.66 10.96 27.26
CA ILE A 391 2.14 9.60 27.02
C ILE A 391 2.78 9.04 25.75
N ALA A 392 2.78 9.80 24.65
CA ALA A 392 3.32 9.37 23.37
C ALA A 392 4.80 8.97 23.47
N ILE A 393 5.65 9.81 24.08
CA ILE A 393 7.07 9.49 24.27
C ILE A 393 7.28 8.32 25.25
N GLY A 394 6.45 8.20 26.28
CA GLY A 394 6.44 7.05 27.19
C GLY A 394 6.19 5.74 26.45
N PHE A 395 5.19 5.69 25.55
CA PHE A 395 4.95 4.52 24.71
C PHE A 395 6.00 4.30 23.62
N CYS A 396 6.63 5.36 23.08
CA CYS A 396 7.83 5.27 22.23
C CYS A 396 9.07 4.72 22.95
N ASN A 397 9.04 4.59 24.28
CA ASN A 397 10.11 3.95 25.07
C ASN A 397 9.67 2.56 25.59
N ILE A 398 8.44 2.40 26.07
CA ILE A 398 7.91 1.11 26.55
C ILE A 398 7.85 0.09 25.41
N ILE A 399 7.15 0.37 24.30
CA ILE A 399 6.89 -0.64 23.26
C ILE A 399 8.20 -1.08 22.57
N PRO A 400 9.12 -0.17 22.15
CA PRO A 400 10.33 -0.59 21.45
C PRO A 400 11.34 -1.33 22.32
N SER A 401 11.29 -1.18 23.65
CA SER A 401 12.19 -1.92 24.57
C SER A 401 12.08 -3.44 24.45
N PHE A 402 10.90 -3.96 24.09
CA PHE A 402 10.69 -5.38 23.79
C PHE A 402 11.35 -5.85 22.48
N PHE A 403 11.71 -4.90 21.59
CA PHE A 403 12.35 -5.13 20.29
C PHE A 403 13.78 -4.60 20.28
N HIS A 404 14.51 -4.77 21.40
CA HIS A 404 15.92 -4.40 21.54
C HIS A 404 16.23 -2.95 21.16
N SER A 405 15.34 -2.02 21.52
CA SER A 405 15.52 -0.58 21.29
C SER A 405 15.90 0.15 22.58
N PHE A 406 16.62 1.27 22.44
CA PHE A 406 17.01 2.15 23.55
C PHE A 406 16.22 3.46 23.55
N THR A 407 16.48 4.34 24.54
CA THR A 407 15.60 5.48 24.84
C THR A 407 15.58 6.54 23.75
N THR A 408 14.37 6.97 23.42
CA THR A 408 14.04 7.93 22.38
C THR A 408 13.75 9.33 22.90
N SER A 409 13.88 10.33 22.03
CA SER A 409 13.46 11.70 22.25
C SER A 409 13.17 12.40 20.91
N ALA A 410 12.55 13.56 20.94
CA ALA A 410 12.46 14.45 19.79
C ALA A 410 13.84 15.04 19.44
N ALA A 411 14.16 15.13 18.14
CA ALA A 411 15.43 15.72 17.69
C ALA A 411 15.23 17.00 16.89
N LEU A 412 15.91 18.08 17.30
CA LEU A 412 15.84 19.41 16.68
C LEU A 412 16.22 19.39 15.20
N ALA A 413 17.39 18.83 14.84
CA ALA A 413 17.87 18.85 13.46
C ALA A 413 16.92 18.12 12.48
N LYS A 414 16.44 16.93 12.85
CA LYS A 414 15.44 16.17 12.06
C LYS A 414 14.12 16.94 11.95
N THR A 415 13.62 17.49 13.05
CA THR A 415 12.39 18.29 13.05
C THR A 415 12.51 19.56 12.19
N MET A 416 13.67 20.23 12.22
CA MET A 416 13.92 21.43 11.42
C MET A 416 14.00 21.13 9.91
N VAL A 417 14.61 20.01 9.51
CA VAL A 417 14.59 19.56 8.10
C VAL A 417 13.19 19.15 7.67
N LYS A 418 12.43 18.48 8.55
CA LYS A 418 11.04 18.07 8.32
C LYS A 418 10.12 19.27 8.07
N ASP A 419 10.22 20.28 8.92
CA ASP A 419 9.53 21.57 8.76
C ASP A 419 9.99 22.34 7.50
N SER A 420 11.29 22.39 7.23
CA SER A 420 11.86 23.10 6.06
C SER A 420 11.54 22.44 4.72
N THR A 421 11.11 21.17 4.70
CA THR A 421 10.70 20.42 3.50
C THR A 421 9.20 20.54 3.20
N GLY A 422 8.48 21.41 3.92
CA GLY A 422 7.07 21.69 3.66
C GLY A 422 6.08 20.63 4.19
N CYS A 423 6.56 19.69 5.01
CA CYS A 423 5.75 18.71 5.72
C CYS A 423 4.58 19.37 6.46
N LYS A 424 3.41 18.73 6.45
CA LYS A 424 2.20 19.20 7.15
C LYS A 424 1.67 18.20 8.17
N THR A 425 2.05 16.92 8.09
CA THR A 425 1.56 15.88 9.01
C THR A 425 2.60 14.81 9.35
N GLN A 426 2.24 13.93 10.30
CA GLN A 426 3.08 12.82 10.70
C GLN A 426 3.16 11.67 9.67
N VAL A 427 2.47 11.72 8.53
CA VAL A 427 2.62 10.73 7.43
C VAL A 427 4.09 10.58 7.00
N SER A 428 4.84 11.69 7.01
CA SER A 428 6.30 11.70 6.79
C SER A 428 7.11 10.80 7.73
N SER A 429 6.63 10.55 8.97
CA SER A 429 7.28 9.62 9.90
C SER A 429 7.06 8.17 9.50
N ILE A 430 5.90 7.82 8.92
CA ILE A 430 5.66 6.48 8.36
C ILE A 430 6.53 6.24 7.12
N VAL A 431 6.67 7.24 6.25
CA VAL A 431 7.61 7.18 5.11
C VAL A 431 9.05 7.04 5.60
N SER A 432 9.45 7.78 6.65
CA SER A 432 10.78 7.64 7.28
C SER A 432 11.00 6.23 7.84
N ALA A 433 9.99 5.64 8.48
CA ALA A 433 10.04 4.26 8.98
C ALA A 433 10.16 3.23 7.86
N LEU A 434 9.46 3.43 6.73
CA LEU A 434 9.56 2.55 5.55
C LEU A 434 10.95 2.61 4.91
N VAL A 435 11.60 3.78 4.88
CA VAL A 435 13.00 3.91 4.42
C VAL A 435 13.96 3.17 5.36
N VAL A 436 13.79 3.29 6.68
CA VAL A 436 14.63 2.56 7.66
C VAL A 436 14.37 1.04 7.59
N LEU A 437 13.14 0.60 7.37
CA LEU A 437 12.77 -0.81 7.16
C LEU A 437 13.45 -1.39 5.92
N LEU A 438 13.43 -0.66 4.80
CA LEU A 438 14.09 -1.07 3.56
C LEU A 438 15.60 -1.22 3.76
N VAL A 439 16.22 -0.34 4.55
CA VAL A 439 17.64 -0.51 4.94
C VAL A 439 17.88 -1.72 5.82
N LEU A 440 17.06 -1.96 6.85
CA LEU A 440 17.17 -3.12 7.75
C LEU A 440 17.04 -4.47 7.01
N LEU A 441 16.25 -4.51 5.93
CA LEU A 441 16.05 -5.72 5.14
C LEU A 441 17.10 -5.91 4.04
N PHE A 442 17.52 -4.84 3.35
CA PHE A 442 18.33 -4.96 2.13
C PHE A 442 19.69 -4.25 2.18
N PHE A 443 19.80 -3.05 2.76
CA PHE A 443 21.03 -2.25 2.68
C PHE A 443 21.98 -2.37 3.88
N ALA A 444 21.55 -2.96 5.01
CA ALA A 444 22.38 -3.12 6.20
C ALA A 444 23.79 -3.73 5.95
N PRO A 445 23.97 -4.77 5.10
CA PRO A 445 25.29 -5.37 4.86
C PRO A 445 26.30 -4.43 4.20
N PHE A 446 25.85 -3.44 3.43
CA PHE A 446 26.75 -2.53 2.72
C PHE A 446 27.55 -1.65 3.70
N PHE A 447 27.01 -1.35 4.88
CA PHE A 447 27.70 -0.53 5.89
C PHE A 447 28.82 -1.27 6.66
N TYR A 448 29.12 -2.53 6.34
CA TYR A 448 30.17 -3.33 6.99
C TYR A 448 31.52 -2.61 7.08
N ALA A 449 31.96 -2.03 5.95
CA ALA A 449 33.25 -1.36 5.81
C ALA A 449 33.25 0.10 6.31
N LEU A 450 32.12 0.62 6.83
CA LEU A 450 32.02 2.01 7.25
C LEU A 450 32.90 2.29 8.48
N GLN A 451 33.76 3.30 8.39
CA GLN A 451 34.71 3.65 9.44
C GLN A 451 34.02 4.41 10.59
N LYS A 452 34.32 4.06 11.85
CA LYS A 452 33.79 4.70 13.06
C LYS A 452 34.15 6.21 13.14
N CYS A 453 35.25 6.62 12.51
CA CYS A 453 35.66 8.03 12.42
C CYS A 453 34.67 8.89 11.59
N VAL A 454 34.17 8.37 10.45
CA VAL A 454 33.19 9.06 9.59
C VAL A 454 31.87 9.29 10.33
N LEU A 455 31.43 8.30 11.10
CA LEU A 455 30.23 8.39 11.93
C LEU A 455 30.38 9.48 13.01
N ALA A 456 31.55 9.58 13.65
CA ALA A 456 31.85 10.63 14.62
C ALA A 456 31.85 12.05 14.00
N CYS A 457 32.34 12.20 12.77
CA CYS A 457 32.24 13.47 12.01
C CYS A 457 30.79 13.91 11.79
N ILE A 458 29.90 12.98 11.44
CA ILE A 458 28.46 13.25 11.23
C ILE A 458 27.83 13.75 12.53
N ILE A 459 28.18 13.14 13.67
CA ILE A 459 27.72 13.62 14.99
C ILE A 459 28.19 15.06 15.23
N ILE A 460 29.50 15.35 15.09
CA ILE A 460 30.03 16.70 15.34
C ILE A 460 29.39 17.75 14.42
N VAL A 461 29.18 17.44 13.13
CA VAL A 461 28.51 18.36 12.20
C VAL A 461 27.01 18.52 12.52
N SER A 462 26.33 17.51 13.07
CA SER A 462 24.94 17.67 13.53
C SER A 462 24.81 18.59 14.75
N LEU A 463 25.83 18.63 15.63
CA LEU A 463 25.85 19.48 16.83
C LEU A 463 26.11 20.96 16.51
N ARG A 464 26.56 21.28 15.29
CA ARG A 464 26.90 22.64 14.85
C ARG A 464 25.83 23.68 15.16
N GLY A 465 24.55 23.31 15.00
CA GLY A 465 23.41 24.21 15.27
C GLY A 465 23.24 24.56 16.75
N ALA A 466 23.54 23.65 17.66
CA ALA A 466 23.52 23.90 19.09
C ALA A 466 24.77 24.69 19.52
N LEU A 467 25.97 24.31 19.05
CA LEU A 467 27.21 25.00 19.39
C LEU A 467 27.22 26.47 18.91
N ARG A 468 26.57 26.79 17.78
CA ARG A 468 26.42 28.16 17.28
C ARG A 468 25.67 29.08 18.27
N LYS A 469 24.83 28.55 19.18
CA LYS A 469 24.12 29.32 20.22
C LYS A 469 25.05 30.05 21.19
N PHE A 470 26.28 29.58 21.38
CA PHE A 470 27.27 30.30 22.18
C PHE A 470 27.54 31.73 21.66
N LEU A 471 27.37 31.96 20.35
CA LEU A 471 27.55 33.27 19.72
C LEU A 471 26.33 34.21 19.92
N ASP A 472 25.18 33.69 20.33
CA ASP A 472 23.98 34.50 20.63
C ASP A 472 24.06 35.15 22.04
N VAL A 473 24.94 34.64 22.92
CA VAL A 473 25.03 35.04 24.33
C VAL A 473 25.34 36.53 24.55
N PRO A 474 26.24 37.19 23.79
CA PRO A 474 26.47 38.63 23.92
C PRO A 474 25.24 39.48 23.55
N LYS A 475 24.36 38.96 22.68
CA LYS A 475 23.07 39.59 22.38
C LYS A 475 22.09 39.37 23.52
N GLN A 476 21.94 38.13 24.00
CA GLN A 476 21.07 37.82 25.14
C GLN A 476 21.46 38.63 26.39
N TRP A 477 22.75 38.84 26.65
CA TRP A 477 23.23 39.65 27.78
C TRP A 477 22.81 41.13 27.69
N ARG A 478 22.66 41.67 26.48
CA ARG A 478 22.14 43.03 26.24
C ARG A 478 20.62 43.13 26.39
N GLU A 479 19.89 42.05 26.08
CA GLU A 479 18.43 42.00 26.13
C GLU A 479 17.90 41.64 27.53
N SER A 480 18.45 40.61 28.17
CA SER A 480 18.11 40.17 29.52
C SER A 480 19.30 39.50 30.21
N LYS A 481 19.98 40.24 31.10
CA LYS A 481 21.10 39.73 31.91
C LYS A 481 20.72 38.46 32.68
N ILE A 482 19.49 38.38 33.21
CA ILE A 482 19.03 37.23 34.01
C ILE A 482 18.89 35.98 33.14
N GLU A 483 18.33 36.08 31.94
CA GLU A 483 18.23 34.95 31.01
C GLU A 483 19.60 34.47 30.54
N ALA A 484 20.52 35.40 30.26
CA ALA A 484 21.89 35.06 29.91
C ALA A 484 22.66 34.38 31.06
N ILE A 485 22.41 34.75 32.32
CA ILE A 485 22.97 34.06 33.49
C ILE A 485 22.37 32.65 33.62
N VAL A 486 21.04 32.49 33.46
CA VAL A 486 20.39 31.15 33.47
C VAL A 486 20.98 30.25 32.38
N TRP A 487 21.16 30.77 31.17
CA TRP A 487 21.82 30.07 30.06
C TRP A 487 23.26 29.66 30.43
N LEU A 488 24.07 30.58 30.96
CA LEU A 488 25.48 30.37 31.25
C LEU A 488 25.70 29.37 32.41
N VAL A 489 24.94 29.51 33.49
CA VAL A 489 24.94 28.57 34.62
C VAL A 489 24.58 27.17 34.14
N THR A 490 23.53 27.03 33.33
CA THR A 490 23.10 25.72 32.81
C THR A 490 24.12 25.13 31.83
N MET A 491 24.68 25.94 30.93
CA MET A 491 25.70 25.48 29.97
C MET A 491 26.96 24.98 30.69
N SER A 492 27.44 25.74 31.67
CA SER A 492 28.66 25.43 32.41
C SER A 492 28.49 24.23 33.36
N SER A 493 27.35 24.11 34.06
CA SER A 493 27.07 22.94 34.91
C SER A 493 26.96 21.65 34.08
N THR A 494 26.29 21.71 32.93
CA THR A 494 26.09 20.56 32.02
C THR A 494 27.39 20.09 31.38
N ALA A 495 28.29 21.03 31.02
CA ALA A 495 29.58 20.71 30.40
C ALA A 495 30.66 20.26 31.39
N LEU A 496 30.73 20.88 32.58
CA LEU A 496 31.83 20.68 33.53
C LEU A 496 31.54 19.65 34.62
N ILE A 497 30.28 19.51 35.07
CA ILE A 497 29.92 18.59 36.15
C ILE A 497 29.46 17.26 35.54
N SER A 498 28.22 17.23 35.04
CA SER A 498 27.61 16.13 34.30
C SER A 498 26.35 16.63 33.61
N VAL A 499 25.88 15.89 32.59
CA VAL A 499 24.61 16.21 31.91
C VAL A 499 23.43 16.22 32.89
N GLU A 500 23.32 15.20 33.73
CA GLU A 500 22.16 14.98 34.59
C GLU A 500 22.00 16.07 35.66
N LEU A 501 23.10 16.37 36.36
CA LEU A 501 23.12 17.48 37.33
C LEU A 501 23.02 18.84 36.63
N GLY A 502 23.51 18.95 35.39
CA GLY A 502 23.39 20.17 34.58
C GLY A 502 21.95 20.63 34.40
N LEU A 503 21.04 19.72 34.01
CA LEU A 503 19.62 20.04 33.93
C LEU A 503 19.02 20.38 35.31
N ALA A 504 19.32 19.57 36.33
CA ALA A 504 18.76 19.77 37.67
C ALA A 504 19.12 21.16 38.24
N ILE A 505 20.39 21.55 38.10
CA ILE A 505 20.88 22.89 38.45
C ILE A 505 20.19 23.96 37.60
N GLY A 506 20.08 23.78 36.28
CA GLY A 506 19.42 24.73 35.38
C GLY A 506 17.95 24.99 35.73
N VAL A 507 17.18 23.93 36.00
CA VAL A 507 15.75 24.03 36.37
C VAL A 507 15.58 24.73 37.71
N VAL A 508 16.34 24.33 38.73
CA VAL A 508 16.28 24.94 40.07
C VAL A 508 16.71 26.41 40.02
N PHE A 509 17.80 26.72 39.30
CA PHE A 509 18.29 28.09 39.14
C PHE A 509 17.31 28.97 38.36
N SER A 510 16.73 28.48 37.26
CA SER A 510 15.70 29.20 36.50
C SER A 510 14.45 29.47 37.35
N LEU A 511 14.05 28.55 38.24
CA LEU A 511 12.95 28.77 39.17
C LEU A 511 13.29 29.82 40.23
N ILE A 512 14.51 29.78 40.79
CA ILE A 512 14.99 30.79 41.74
C ILE A 512 15.02 32.19 41.10
N CYS A 513 15.48 32.32 39.86
CA CYS A 513 15.44 33.59 39.13
C CYS A 513 14.03 34.15 38.96
N VAL A 514 13.05 33.31 38.63
CA VAL A 514 11.63 33.74 38.52
C VAL A 514 11.07 34.15 39.88
N VAL A 515 11.41 33.43 40.96
CA VAL A 515 11.02 33.82 42.33
C VAL A 515 11.64 35.16 42.73
N ALA A 516 12.92 35.38 42.45
CA ALA A 516 13.62 36.63 42.76
C ALA A 516 13.05 37.83 41.97
N GLN A 517 12.74 37.65 40.68
CA GLN A 517 12.03 38.67 39.88
C GLN A 517 10.63 38.98 40.45
N THR A 518 9.94 37.97 41.00
CA THR A 518 8.61 38.14 41.61
C THR A 518 8.68 38.82 42.98
N GLN A 519 9.80 38.70 43.70
CA GLN A 519 10.03 39.32 45.00
C GLN A 519 10.43 40.80 44.91
N ASN A 520 11.13 41.19 43.84
CA ASN A 520 11.57 42.57 43.59
C ASN A 520 10.86 43.16 42.35
N PRO A 521 9.53 43.40 42.38
CA PRO A 521 8.89 44.21 41.35
C PRO A 521 9.45 45.64 41.40
N LYS A 522 9.53 46.32 40.24
CA LYS A 522 9.77 47.77 40.24
C LYS A 522 8.58 48.47 40.90
N VAL A 523 8.87 49.30 41.92
CA VAL A 523 7.91 50.17 42.58
C VAL A 523 8.39 51.61 42.40
N SER A 524 7.86 52.26 41.36
CA SER A 524 8.09 53.68 41.04
C SER A 524 7.28 54.59 41.95
N LEU A 525 7.83 55.76 42.31
CA LEU A 525 7.13 56.76 43.11
C LEU A 525 6.53 57.82 42.18
N LEU A 526 5.27 57.60 41.82
CA LEU A 526 4.51 58.43 40.89
C LEU A 526 4.11 59.77 41.51
N GLY A 527 4.70 60.86 41.01
CA GLY A 527 4.30 62.24 41.28
C GLY A 527 3.34 62.76 40.21
N GLN A 528 2.37 63.58 40.59
CA GLN A 528 1.41 64.19 39.65
C GLN A 528 1.99 65.46 39.02
N ILE A 529 1.89 65.59 37.69
CA ILE A 529 2.31 66.80 36.97
C ILE A 529 1.32 67.94 37.25
N GLU A 530 1.80 69.17 37.46
CA GLU A 530 0.92 70.31 37.72
C GLU A 530 -0.07 70.55 36.56
N GLN A 531 -1.35 70.66 36.93
CA GLN A 531 -2.49 70.89 36.04
C GLN A 531 -2.85 69.76 35.04
N THR A 532 -2.25 68.57 35.12
CA THR A 532 -2.73 67.37 34.40
C THR A 532 -3.15 66.25 35.36
N ASN A 533 -3.73 65.18 34.81
CA ASN A 533 -4.05 63.95 35.55
C ASN A 533 -2.97 62.86 35.34
N ASP A 534 -1.83 63.23 34.76
CA ASP A 534 -0.74 62.32 34.41
C ASP A 534 0.30 62.28 35.54
N PHE A 535 0.97 61.13 35.65
CA PHE A 535 1.94 60.86 36.71
C PHE A 535 3.26 60.35 36.13
N GLU A 536 4.37 60.90 36.61
CA GLU A 536 5.74 60.52 36.23
C GLU A 536 6.58 60.12 37.47
N ASP A 537 7.74 59.51 37.27
CA ASP A 537 8.56 58.91 38.33
C ASP A 537 9.54 59.93 38.93
N MET A 538 9.53 60.12 40.26
CA MET A 538 10.31 61.22 40.89
C MET A 538 11.80 60.92 41.14
N GLU A 539 12.32 59.75 40.77
CA GLU A 539 13.72 59.38 41.06
C GLU A 539 14.75 60.22 40.26
N ASP A 540 14.43 60.63 39.03
CA ASP A 540 15.42 61.22 38.10
C ASP A 540 15.92 62.62 38.52
N GLU A 541 15.04 63.53 38.98
CA GLU A 541 15.47 64.85 39.49
C GLU A 541 16.28 64.73 40.78
N ALA A 542 15.88 63.81 41.67
CA ALA A 542 16.59 63.56 42.93
C ALA A 542 18.00 62.99 42.68
N LEU A 543 18.15 62.11 41.68
CA LEU A 543 19.44 61.55 41.29
C LEU A 543 20.37 62.62 40.72
N ALA A 544 19.86 63.54 39.90
CA ALA A 544 20.64 64.66 39.36
C ALA A 544 21.19 65.58 40.47
N PHE A 545 20.37 65.89 41.48
CA PHE A 545 20.81 66.67 42.65
C PHE A 545 21.84 65.92 43.51
N SER A 546 21.68 64.60 43.67
CA SER A 546 22.65 63.75 44.37
C SER A 546 24.01 63.74 43.67
N LEU A 547 24.04 63.59 42.35
CA LEU A 547 25.29 63.59 41.54
C LEU A 547 26.11 64.87 41.72
N VAL A 548 25.47 66.04 41.68
CA VAL A 548 26.13 67.33 41.94
C VAL A 548 26.69 67.38 43.37
N THR A 549 25.96 66.83 44.34
CA THR A 549 26.38 66.80 45.74
C THR A 549 27.60 65.89 45.97
N GLU A 550 27.61 64.69 45.37
CA GLU A 550 28.75 63.77 45.47
C GLU A 550 30.01 64.33 44.81
N ILE A 551 29.89 64.96 43.62
CA ILE A 551 31.03 65.60 42.94
C ILE A 551 31.62 66.71 43.81
N ASN A 552 30.79 67.59 44.38
CA ASN A 552 31.26 68.66 45.26
C ASN A 552 31.99 68.11 46.51
N HIS A 553 31.47 67.05 47.13
CA HIS A 553 32.11 66.41 48.29
C HIS A 553 33.42 65.70 47.92
N ALA A 554 33.50 65.05 46.76
CA ALA A 554 34.74 64.46 46.25
C ALA A 554 35.81 65.51 45.94
N MET A 555 35.41 66.65 45.36
CA MET A 555 36.31 67.78 45.08
C MET A 555 36.83 68.44 46.36
N ALA A 556 35.98 68.66 47.37
CA ALA A 556 36.41 69.20 48.67
C ALA A 556 37.50 68.31 49.30
N ARG A 557 37.27 66.99 49.33
CA ARG A 557 38.26 66.02 49.84
C ARG A 557 39.55 65.97 49.03
N LEU A 558 39.52 66.27 47.73
CA LEU A 558 40.74 66.38 46.92
C LEU A 558 41.56 67.63 47.31
N VAL A 559 40.89 68.76 47.58
CA VAL A 559 41.54 69.98 48.10
C VAL A 559 42.15 69.73 49.48
N ASP A 560 41.41 69.14 50.42
CA ASP A 560 41.92 68.78 51.77
C ASP A 560 43.22 67.95 51.69
N ILE A 561 43.26 66.98 50.77
CA ILE A 561 44.43 66.13 50.54
C ILE A 561 45.59 66.94 49.94
N TRP A 562 45.34 67.81 48.96
CA TRP A 562 46.37 68.67 48.36
C TRP A 562 46.94 69.70 49.33
N ASP A 563 46.14 70.20 50.28
CA ASP A 563 46.60 71.03 51.40
C ASP A 563 47.46 70.22 52.37
N SER A 564 47.04 69.01 52.76
CA SER A 564 47.83 68.14 53.66
C SER A 564 49.21 67.74 53.10
N ILE A 565 49.37 67.74 51.78
CA ILE A 565 50.60 67.39 51.06
C ILE A 565 51.43 68.65 50.69
N GLY A 566 50.85 69.85 50.77
CA GLY A 566 51.53 71.10 50.41
C GLY A 566 51.70 71.33 48.90
N ILE A 567 50.70 70.92 48.09
CA ILE A 567 50.78 70.99 46.63
C ILE A 567 50.51 72.42 46.13
N MET A 568 51.38 72.92 45.24
CA MET A 568 51.33 74.25 44.63
C MET A 568 50.05 74.47 43.79
N GLU A 569 49.53 75.70 43.83
CA GLU A 569 48.25 76.10 43.21
C GLU A 569 48.13 75.74 41.73
N GLU A 570 49.17 75.98 40.93
CA GLU A 570 49.20 75.67 39.49
C GLU A 570 48.95 74.19 39.20
N GLN A 571 49.50 73.28 40.01
CA GLN A 571 49.29 71.83 39.89
C GLN A 571 47.90 71.40 40.38
N ARG A 572 47.24 72.17 41.23
CA ARG A 572 45.82 71.96 41.59
C ARG A 572 44.93 72.31 40.41
N VAL A 573 45.18 73.46 39.78
CA VAL A 573 44.44 73.94 38.60
C VAL A 573 44.56 72.96 37.43
N GLU A 574 45.76 72.49 37.08
CA GLU A 574 45.97 71.53 35.99
C GLU A 574 45.15 70.22 36.19
N ARG A 575 45.14 69.70 37.43
CA ARG A 575 44.37 68.49 37.79
C ARG A 575 42.86 68.75 37.79
N MET A 576 42.43 69.88 38.35
CA MET A 576 41.03 70.33 38.33
C MET A 576 40.51 70.48 36.90
N GLN A 577 41.33 71.05 36.01
CA GLN A 577 41.02 71.25 34.59
C GLN A 577 40.99 69.93 33.81
N THR A 578 41.81 68.95 34.22
CA THR A 578 41.75 67.57 33.71
C THR A 578 40.44 66.87 34.11
N VAL A 579 39.99 67.01 35.36
CA VAL A 579 38.71 66.46 35.83
C VAL A 579 37.54 67.14 35.10
N LYS A 580 37.54 68.47 35.00
CA LYS A 580 36.54 69.23 34.23
C LYS A 580 36.41 68.69 32.81
N LYS A 581 37.53 68.48 32.11
CA LYS A 581 37.55 68.00 30.72
C LYS A 581 36.81 66.66 30.57
N HIS A 582 37.06 65.69 31.44
CA HIS A 582 36.41 64.37 31.35
C HIS A 582 34.90 64.44 31.61
N ILE A 583 34.45 65.33 32.51
CA ILE A 583 33.02 65.57 32.76
C ILE A 583 32.37 66.24 31.55
N ASP A 584 33.02 67.24 30.97
CA ASP A 584 32.54 67.99 29.80
C ASP A 584 32.41 67.08 28.56
N GLU A 585 33.43 66.27 28.26
CA GLU A 585 33.41 65.30 27.15
C GLU A 585 32.30 64.23 27.31
N LEU A 586 32.07 63.74 28.53
CA LEU A 586 31.01 62.77 28.81
C LEU A 586 29.60 63.38 28.64
N LEU A 587 29.36 64.53 29.25
CA LEU A 587 28.06 65.22 29.16
C LEU A 587 27.74 65.62 27.72
N HIS A 588 28.73 66.10 26.96
CA HIS A 588 28.54 66.46 25.56
C HIS A 588 28.18 65.24 24.69
N SER A 589 28.81 64.07 24.94
CA SER A 589 28.44 62.82 24.26
C SER A 589 27.00 62.41 24.54
N MET A 590 26.58 62.43 25.82
CA MET A 590 25.22 62.08 26.23
C MET A 590 24.17 63.02 25.62
N ILE A 591 24.41 64.33 25.66
CA ILE A 591 23.51 65.33 25.06
C ILE A 591 23.38 65.11 23.54
N MET A 592 24.48 64.85 22.84
CA MET A 592 24.46 64.59 21.39
C MET A 592 23.70 63.30 21.03
N GLU A 593 23.77 62.25 21.85
CA GLU A 593 23.01 61.01 21.64
C GLU A 593 21.50 61.23 21.83
N GLU A 594 21.09 62.01 22.83
CA GLU A 594 19.69 62.36 23.08
C GLU A 594 19.12 63.35 22.06
N GLU A 595 19.91 64.33 21.60
CA GLU A 595 19.52 65.19 20.47
C GLU A 595 19.31 64.39 19.19
N ALA A 596 20.19 63.41 18.92
CA ALA A 596 20.04 62.49 17.79
C ALA A 596 18.84 61.54 17.96
N LEU A 597 18.49 61.13 19.19
CA LEU A 597 17.26 60.37 19.47
C LEU A 597 16.01 61.23 19.19
N ARG A 598 15.97 62.45 19.73
CA ARG A 598 14.89 63.43 19.50
C ARG A 598 14.68 63.74 18.02
N HIS A 599 15.75 63.84 17.24
CA HIS A 599 15.67 64.06 15.79
C HIS A 599 15.14 62.85 15.01
N ARG A 600 15.55 61.63 15.40
CA ARG A 600 15.02 60.37 14.84
C ARG A 600 13.51 60.27 15.07
N ILE A 601 13.05 60.36 16.32
CA ILE A 601 11.62 60.25 16.68
C ILE A 601 10.76 61.27 15.90
N LYS A 602 11.21 62.52 15.74
CA LYS A 602 10.50 63.52 14.92
C LYS A 602 10.44 63.15 13.43
N THR A 603 11.47 62.49 12.90
CA THR A 603 11.50 62.00 11.51
C THR A 603 10.59 60.79 11.33
N ASP A 604 10.54 59.92 12.33
CA ASP A 604 9.66 58.74 12.37
C ASP A 604 8.18 59.16 12.42
N VAL A 605 7.81 60.15 13.24
CA VAL A 605 6.47 60.77 13.26
C VAL A 605 6.04 61.24 11.86
N ILE A 606 6.88 62.01 11.17
CA ILE A 606 6.58 62.54 9.82
C ILE A 606 6.45 61.38 8.81
N THR A 607 7.20 60.30 9.00
CA THR A 607 7.18 59.13 8.12
C THR A 607 5.91 58.29 8.35
N PHE A 608 5.55 58.03 9.60
CA PHE A 608 4.34 57.28 9.94
C PHE A 608 3.07 58.06 9.60
N GLN A 609 3.04 59.40 9.75
CA GLN A 609 1.90 60.20 9.28
C GLN A 609 1.68 60.04 7.78
N LYS A 610 2.73 60.18 6.95
CA LYS A 610 2.63 59.99 5.49
C LYS A 610 2.19 58.57 5.10
N GLN A 611 2.66 57.55 5.83
CA GLN A 611 2.20 56.16 5.63
C GLN A 611 0.73 56.00 6.02
N LEU A 612 0.30 56.63 7.11
CA LEU A 612 -1.07 56.61 7.62
C LEU A 612 -2.04 57.31 6.66
N ASP A 613 -1.69 58.50 6.15
CA ASP A 613 -2.47 59.23 5.14
C ASP A 613 -2.62 58.38 3.87
N THR A 614 -1.55 57.73 3.42
CA THR A 614 -1.56 56.81 2.28
C THR A 614 -2.49 55.61 2.53
N LEU A 615 -2.40 54.98 3.70
CA LEU A 615 -3.23 53.82 4.06
C LEU A 615 -4.71 54.17 4.22
N CYS A 616 -5.04 55.36 4.74
CA CYS A 616 -6.42 55.85 4.78
C CYS A 616 -6.99 56.04 3.37
N LEU A 617 -6.22 56.58 2.43
CA LEU A 617 -6.63 56.69 1.02
C LEU A 617 -6.81 55.31 0.37
N GLU A 618 -5.90 54.36 0.59
CA GLU A 618 -6.01 52.99 0.05
C GLU A 618 -7.19 52.18 0.62
N LEU A 619 -7.57 52.42 1.88
CA LEU A 619 -8.66 51.70 2.58
C LEU A 619 -10.00 52.44 2.52
N ALA A 620 -10.05 53.63 1.91
CA ALA A 620 -11.18 54.56 1.92
C ALA A 620 -11.68 54.92 3.34
N LEU A 621 -10.75 55.24 4.23
CA LEU A 621 -11.00 55.66 5.61
C LEU A 621 -10.78 57.17 5.79
N GLU A 622 -11.43 57.77 6.80
CA GLU A 622 -11.23 59.18 7.13
C GLU A 622 -9.78 59.48 7.57
N PRO A 623 -9.24 60.69 7.30
CA PRO A 623 -7.92 61.10 7.77
C PRO A 623 -7.81 61.04 9.29
N TYR A 624 -6.78 60.37 9.79
CA TYR A 624 -6.55 60.21 11.22
C TYR A 624 -6.14 61.54 11.87
N LYS A 625 -6.94 62.03 12.80
CA LYS A 625 -6.64 63.21 13.62
C LYS A 625 -5.92 62.77 14.89
N LEU A 626 -4.80 63.42 15.19
CA LEU A 626 -4.11 63.34 16.47
C LEU A 626 -4.84 64.19 17.51
N GLU A 627 -4.66 63.86 18.80
CA GLU A 627 -5.17 64.65 19.92
C GLU A 627 -4.14 65.72 20.30
N ASP A 628 -4.58 66.96 20.51
CA ASP A 628 -3.73 68.16 20.51
C ASP A 628 -2.71 68.28 21.67
N ASN A 629 -2.70 67.35 22.63
CA ASN A 629 -1.88 67.42 23.86
C ASN A 629 -0.90 66.24 24.04
N LEU A 630 -0.59 65.46 23.00
CA LEU A 630 0.30 64.29 23.10
C LEU A 630 1.79 64.65 23.10
N THR A 631 2.59 63.99 23.94
CA THR A 631 4.06 64.08 23.87
C THR A 631 4.61 63.49 22.56
N VAL A 632 5.79 63.93 22.14
CA VAL A 632 6.40 63.48 20.86
C VAL A 632 6.59 61.96 20.79
N LEU A 633 6.90 61.30 21.92
CA LEU A 633 7.05 59.85 22.01
C LEU A 633 5.70 59.11 21.99
N GLN A 634 4.66 59.65 22.64
CA GLN A 634 3.30 59.10 22.58
C GLN A 634 2.71 59.25 21.16
N MET A 635 2.91 60.40 20.52
CA MET A 635 2.50 60.65 19.13
C MET A 635 3.15 59.66 18.17
N GLU A 636 4.48 59.47 18.24
CA GLU A 636 5.19 58.47 17.43
C GLU A 636 4.61 57.06 17.62
N LYS A 637 4.49 56.62 18.88
CA LYS A 637 3.95 55.31 19.24
C LYS A 637 2.51 55.11 18.74
N ASN A 638 1.64 56.12 18.90
CA ASN A 638 0.24 56.04 18.48
C ASN A 638 0.12 55.96 16.95
N LEU A 639 0.90 56.76 16.21
CA LEU A 639 0.97 56.70 14.76
C LEU A 639 1.48 55.33 14.28
N ARG A 640 2.59 54.83 14.84
CA ARG A 640 3.15 53.51 14.51
C ARG A 640 2.14 52.39 14.77
N CYS A 641 1.52 52.33 15.95
CA CYS A 641 0.51 51.32 16.25
C CYS A 641 -0.74 51.43 15.35
N ARG A 642 -1.11 52.64 14.91
CA ARG A 642 -2.24 52.81 13.97
C ARG A 642 -1.87 52.38 12.55
N VAL A 643 -0.65 52.67 12.08
CA VAL A 643 -0.09 52.18 10.81
C VAL A 643 -0.01 50.66 10.81
N GLU A 644 0.52 50.04 11.87
CA GLU A 644 0.55 48.58 12.03
C GLU A 644 -0.86 47.96 12.00
N SER A 645 -1.83 48.59 12.66
CA SER A 645 -3.24 48.15 12.65
C SER A 645 -3.86 48.20 11.25
N LEU A 646 -3.63 49.26 10.47
CA LEU A 646 -4.21 49.41 9.13
C LEU A 646 -3.47 48.57 8.07
N LEU A 647 -2.15 48.40 8.21
CA LEU A 647 -1.40 47.42 7.43
C LEU A 647 -1.91 46.00 7.68
N LYS A 648 -2.22 45.64 8.94
CA LYS A 648 -2.86 44.35 9.23
C LYS A 648 -4.21 44.23 8.52
N GLU A 649 -5.08 45.23 8.65
CA GLU A 649 -6.42 45.22 8.04
C GLU A 649 -6.37 45.11 6.51
N LYS A 650 -5.50 45.88 5.84
CA LYS A 650 -5.24 45.78 4.39
C LYS A 650 -4.83 44.37 3.98
N ASN A 651 -3.90 43.76 4.71
CA ASN A 651 -3.42 42.40 4.43
C ASN A 651 -4.47 41.32 4.76
N GLU A 652 -5.39 41.58 5.67
CA GLU A 652 -6.50 40.70 6.04
C GLU A 652 -7.58 40.71 4.94
N ARG A 653 -8.03 41.90 4.51
CA ARG A 653 -8.96 42.08 3.36
C ARG A 653 -8.42 41.50 2.05
N LEU A 654 -7.13 41.69 1.75
CA LEU A 654 -6.49 41.14 0.53
C LEU A 654 -6.38 39.60 0.58
N ARG A 655 -6.23 39.00 1.76
CA ARG A 655 -6.25 37.54 1.92
C ARG A 655 -7.67 37.00 1.76
N GLU A 656 -8.64 37.61 2.41
CA GLU A 656 -10.06 37.23 2.31
C GLU A 656 -10.55 37.30 0.86
N LEU A 657 -10.16 38.34 0.11
CA LEU A 657 -10.41 38.42 -1.34
C LEU A 657 -9.79 37.24 -2.11
N SER A 658 -8.54 36.88 -1.82
CA SER A 658 -7.84 35.78 -2.49
C SER A 658 -8.47 34.42 -2.17
N ASP A 659 -8.87 34.20 -0.92
CA ASP A 659 -9.47 32.95 -0.46
C ASP A 659 -10.91 32.80 -0.99
N LEU A 660 -11.70 33.88 -0.99
CA LEU A 660 -13.06 33.89 -1.56
C LEU A 660 -13.05 33.76 -3.08
N LYS A 661 -12.18 34.50 -3.79
CA LYS A 661 -12.08 34.41 -5.26
C LYS A 661 -11.67 33.01 -5.72
N LYS A 662 -10.77 32.33 -5.00
CA LYS A 662 -10.41 30.94 -5.31
C LYS A 662 -11.59 29.97 -5.11
N GLN A 663 -12.40 30.16 -4.06
CA GLN A 663 -13.62 29.38 -3.85
C GLN A 663 -14.66 29.64 -4.96
N ASP A 664 -14.80 30.89 -5.40
CA ASP A 664 -15.67 31.28 -6.51
C ASP A 664 -15.23 30.64 -7.84
N GLU A 665 -13.93 30.68 -8.17
CA GLU A 665 -13.37 30.02 -9.35
C GLU A 665 -13.59 28.49 -9.32
N GLU A 666 -13.36 27.82 -8.19
CA GLU A 666 -13.60 26.37 -8.02
C GLU A 666 -15.09 25.99 -8.14
N LEU A 667 -16.00 26.80 -7.61
CA LEU A 667 -17.45 26.60 -7.73
C LEU A 667 -17.94 26.88 -9.16
N CYS A 668 -17.46 27.94 -9.78
CA CYS A 668 -17.80 28.33 -11.15
C CYS A 668 -17.37 27.27 -12.17
N VAL A 669 -16.17 26.69 -12.03
CA VAL A 669 -15.75 25.53 -12.84
C VAL A 669 -16.67 24.33 -12.62
N THR A 670 -17.02 24.01 -11.37
CA THR A 670 -17.89 22.86 -11.05
C THR A 670 -19.31 22.99 -11.65
N LEU A 671 -19.87 24.20 -11.62
CA LEU A 671 -21.27 24.50 -11.99
C LEU A 671 -21.45 25.02 -13.42
N CYS A 672 -20.35 25.32 -14.10
CA CYS A 672 -20.26 26.10 -15.34
C CYS A 672 -20.92 27.49 -15.23
N ALA A 673 -20.56 28.23 -14.17
CA ALA A 673 -20.98 29.61 -13.92
C ALA A 673 -19.87 30.62 -14.22
N THR A 674 -20.20 31.92 -14.23
CA THR A 674 -19.27 33.03 -14.45
C THR A 674 -18.79 33.63 -13.12
N PRO A 675 -17.48 33.68 -12.84
CA PRO A 675 -16.94 34.26 -11.60
C PRO A 675 -17.32 35.73 -11.38
N TYR A 676 -17.40 36.14 -10.12
CA TYR A 676 -17.71 37.51 -9.70
C TYR A 676 -16.52 38.45 -9.95
N TYR A 677 -16.78 39.60 -10.57
CA TYR A 677 -15.73 40.52 -11.01
C TYR A 677 -15.43 41.61 -9.97
N ILE A 678 -14.18 41.67 -9.52
CA ILE A 678 -13.63 42.76 -8.70
C ILE A 678 -12.40 43.36 -9.41
N PRO A 679 -12.28 44.70 -9.53
CA PRO A 679 -11.17 45.34 -10.26
C PRO A 679 -9.78 44.98 -9.72
N SER A 680 -8.93 44.49 -10.62
CA SER A 680 -7.54 44.10 -10.30
C SER A 680 -6.71 45.29 -9.81
N GLY A 681 -6.07 45.15 -8.65
CA GLY A 681 -5.10 46.12 -8.11
C GLY A 681 -5.65 47.11 -7.08
N SER A 682 -6.97 47.18 -6.87
CA SER A 682 -7.56 47.91 -5.74
C SER A 682 -7.69 47.05 -4.49
N VAL A 683 -7.57 47.65 -3.30
CA VAL A 683 -7.98 47.01 -2.04
C VAL A 683 -9.51 46.99 -1.99
N PRO A 684 -10.17 45.85 -1.72
CA PRO A 684 -11.63 45.79 -1.75
C PRO A 684 -12.25 46.54 -0.57
N SER A 685 -13.43 47.13 -0.82
CA SER A 685 -14.30 47.59 0.25
C SER A 685 -14.88 46.40 1.02
N GLN A 686 -15.27 46.62 2.28
CA GLN A 686 -15.85 45.55 3.10
C GLN A 686 -17.22 45.08 2.58
N THR A 687 -17.95 45.94 1.85
CA THR A 687 -19.19 45.57 1.15
C THR A 687 -18.94 44.64 -0.04
N GLN A 688 -17.91 44.92 -0.86
CA GLN A 688 -17.55 44.04 -2.00
C GLN A 688 -17.11 42.64 -1.55
N LEU A 689 -16.46 42.54 -0.38
CA LEU A 689 -16.14 41.24 0.23
C LEU A 689 -17.41 40.49 0.68
N GLN A 690 -18.39 41.19 1.26
CA GLN A 690 -19.68 40.60 1.65
C GLN A 690 -20.50 40.15 0.43
N GLU A 691 -20.57 40.95 -0.64
CA GLU A 691 -21.24 40.59 -1.91
C GLU A 691 -20.63 39.33 -2.53
N LEU A 692 -19.29 39.24 -2.57
CA LEU A 692 -18.58 38.04 -3.04
C LEU A 692 -18.85 36.83 -2.12
N GLN A 693 -18.87 37.03 -0.81
CA GLN A 693 -19.17 35.96 0.16
C GLN A 693 -20.59 35.42 -0.01
N GLU A 694 -21.59 36.27 -0.19
CA GLU A 694 -22.97 35.86 -0.47
C GLU A 694 -23.10 35.14 -1.83
N HIS A 695 -22.35 35.57 -2.84
CA HIS A 695 -22.27 34.89 -4.14
C HIS A 695 -21.72 33.47 -4.01
N VAL A 696 -20.59 33.31 -3.31
CA VAL A 696 -19.96 32.01 -3.02
C VAL A 696 -20.89 31.12 -2.20
N GLU A 697 -21.60 31.65 -1.19
CA GLU A 697 -22.55 30.86 -0.39
C GLU A 697 -23.75 30.40 -1.23
N LYS A 698 -24.23 31.23 -2.16
CA LYS A 698 -25.31 30.89 -3.09
C LYS A 698 -24.89 29.77 -4.05
N LEU A 699 -23.72 29.88 -4.68
CA LEU A 699 -23.19 28.82 -5.54
C LEU A 699 -22.92 27.52 -4.76
N GLY A 700 -22.41 27.61 -3.53
CA GLY A 700 -22.20 26.47 -2.64
C GLY A 700 -23.50 25.71 -2.32
N LYS A 701 -24.59 26.43 -2.03
CA LYS A 701 -25.92 25.84 -1.82
C LYS A 701 -26.45 25.16 -3.10
N GLU A 702 -26.24 25.78 -4.26
CA GLU A 702 -26.66 25.21 -5.53
C GLU A 702 -25.88 23.93 -5.89
N LYS A 703 -24.56 23.91 -5.67
CA LYS A 703 -23.72 22.70 -5.83
C LYS A 703 -24.28 21.53 -5.02
N VAL A 704 -24.50 21.72 -3.71
CA VAL A 704 -25.04 20.66 -2.83
C VAL A 704 -26.42 20.17 -3.29
N SER A 705 -27.25 21.05 -3.84
CA SER A 705 -28.57 20.69 -4.39
C SER A 705 -28.45 19.85 -5.69
N ARG A 706 -27.60 20.27 -6.64
CA ARG A 706 -27.35 19.53 -7.89
C ARG A 706 -26.66 18.18 -7.61
N GLU A 707 -25.70 18.17 -6.69
CA GLU A 707 -24.92 16.98 -6.29
C GLU A 707 -25.80 15.89 -5.69
N LYS A 708 -26.77 16.26 -4.83
CA LYS A 708 -27.75 15.32 -4.28
C LYS A 708 -28.65 14.69 -5.36
N VAL A 709 -29.04 15.45 -6.39
CA VAL A 709 -29.85 14.94 -7.51
C VAL A 709 -29.02 14.00 -8.40
N PHE A 710 -27.77 14.38 -8.69
CA PHE A 710 -26.83 13.54 -9.43
C PHE A 710 -26.53 12.22 -8.70
N SER A 711 -26.27 12.26 -7.40
CA SER A 711 -25.94 11.05 -6.62
C SER A 711 -27.10 10.05 -6.57
N GLY A 712 -28.35 10.54 -6.45
CA GLY A 712 -29.55 9.68 -6.50
C GLY A 712 -29.71 9.02 -7.87
N LEU A 713 -29.70 9.81 -8.95
CA LEU A 713 -29.81 9.27 -10.32
C LEU A 713 -28.71 8.26 -10.65
N ARG A 714 -27.48 8.44 -10.13
CA ARG A 714 -26.39 7.46 -10.29
C ARG A 714 -26.67 6.15 -9.54
N GLU A 715 -27.27 6.22 -8.36
CA GLU A 715 -27.65 5.04 -7.57
C GLU A 715 -28.79 4.28 -8.27
N ASP A 716 -29.81 5.00 -8.76
CA ASP A 716 -30.92 4.44 -9.55
C ASP A 716 -30.43 3.74 -10.83
N ILE A 717 -29.57 4.40 -11.63
CA ILE A 717 -28.96 3.84 -12.85
C ILE A 717 -28.16 2.58 -12.53
N ARG A 718 -27.31 2.60 -11.50
CA ARG A 718 -26.50 1.45 -11.11
C ARG A 718 -27.37 0.26 -10.72
N ASN A 719 -28.36 0.48 -9.87
CA ASN A 719 -29.26 -0.59 -9.41
C ASN A 719 -29.99 -1.27 -10.58
N LEU A 720 -30.45 -0.49 -11.58
CA LEU A 720 -31.09 -1.04 -12.79
C LEU A 720 -30.10 -1.81 -13.68
N MET A 721 -28.85 -1.37 -13.79
CA MET A 721 -27.83 -2.06 -14.58
C MET A 721 -27.38 -3.38 -13.92
N ASP A 722 -27.21 -3.37 -12.59
CA ASP A 722 -26.89 -4.57 -11.81
C ASP A 722 -28.04 -5.60 -11.87
N GLU A 723 -29.31 -5.17 -11.77
CA GLU A 723 -30.50 -6.02 -11.90
C GLU A 723 -30.65 -6.63 -13.32
N MET A 724 -30.34 -5.85 -14.36
CA MET A 724 -30.34 -6.34 -15.74
C MET A 724 -29.16 -7.26 -16.05
N GLY A 725 -28.01 -7.06 -15.39
CA GLY A 725 -26.72 -7.63 -15.82
C GLY A 725 -26.19 -6.98 -17.10
N HIS A 726 -26.30 -5.64 -17.20
CA HIS A 726 -25.90 -4.88 -18.38
C HIS A 726 -24.55 -4.15 -18.18
N GLU A 727 -23.56 -4.42 -19.03
CA GLU A 727 -22.28 -3.70 -19.05
C GLU A 727 -22.38 -2.35 -19.79
N PRO A 728 -21.71 -1.28 -19.34
CA PRO A 728 -21.86 0.07 -19.90
C PRO A 728 -21.18 0.21 -21.28
N GLU A 729 -22.00 0.31 -22.32
CA GLU A 729 -21.60 0.45 -23.72
C GLU A 729 -21.29 1.92 -24.06
N SER A 730 -22.13 2.86 -23.62
CA SER A 730 -22.03 4.30 -23.91
C SER A 730 -20.90 4.97 -23.11
N SER A 731 -20.36 6.09 -23.62
CA SER A 731 -19.45 6.94 -22.83
C SER A 731 -20.19 7.54 -21.63
N LEU A 732 -21.44 7.99 -21.82
CA LEU A 732 -22.26 8.56 -20.75
C LEU A 732 -22.58 7.52 -19.66
N GLU A 733 -22.81 6.26 -20.03
CA GLU A 733 -23.00 5.17 -19.06
C GLU A 733 -21.73 4.96 -18.23
N ARG A 734 -20.56 4.83 -18.89
CA ARG A 734 -19.26 4.68 -18.22
C ARG A 734 -18.94 5.84 -17.29
N GLU A 735 -19.10 7.08 -17.77
CA GLU A 735 -18.92 8.31 -16.98
C GLU A 735 -19.89 8.39 -15.79
N SER A 736 -21.14 7.93 -15.96
CA SER A 736 -22.13 7.92 -14.87
C SER A 736 -21.78 6.95 -13.75
N ILE A 737 -21.17 5.79 -14.06
CA ILE A 737 -20.88 4.72 -13.08
C ILE A 737 -19.58 4.99 -12.31
N CYS A 738 -18.63 5.70 -12.93
CA CYS A 738 -17.31 6.01 -12.38
C CYS A 738 -17.36 6.58 -10.94
N PRO A 739 -16.38 6.22 -10.08
CA PRO A 739 -16.34 6.71 -8.70
C PRO A 739 -15.92 8.18 -8.61
N ASP A 740 -15.05 8.65 -9.51
CA ASP A 740 -14.43 9.98 -9.48
C ASP A 740 -15.40 11.09 -9.93
N THR A 741 -15.95 11.81 -8.94
CA THR A 741 -16.86 12.95 -9.15
C THR A 741 -16.21 14.16 -9.84
N ASP A 742 -14.87 14.22 -9.89
CA ASP A 742 -14.12 15.37 -10.43
C ASP A 742 -14.19 15.47 -11.97
N ILE A 743 -14.67 14.44 -12.67
CA ILE A 743 -14.72 14.38 -14.15
C ILE A 743 -16.07 14.88 -14.70
N PHE A 744 -17.17 14.66 -13.97
CA PHE A 744 -18.53 14.91 -14.47
C PHE A 744 -19.05 16.29 -14.02
N LEU A 745 -19.08 17.26 -14.93
CA LEU A 745 -19.57 18.62 -14.66
C LEU A 745 -21.06 18.61 -14.27
N LEU A 746 -21.43 19.30 -13.19
CA LEU A 746 -22.80 19.35 -12.65
C LEU A 746 -23.68 20.36 -13.39
N THR A 747 -23.67 20.33 -14.73
CA THR A 747 -24.53 21.17 -15.58
C THR A 747 -25.98 20.70 -15.54
N HIS A 748 -26.92 21.60 -15.84
CA HIS A 748 -28.33 21.21 -15.95
C HIS A 748 -28.58 20.22 -17.09
N ASP A 749 -27.83 20.30 -18.19
CA ASP A 749 -28.03 19.46 -19.36
C ASP A 749 -27.45 18.05 -19.16
N ASN A 750 -26.33 17.92 -18.43
CA ASN A 750 -25.81 16.63 -17.98
C ASN A 750 -26.81 15.91 -17.05
N ILE A 751 -27.48 16.65 -16.15
CA ILE A 751 -28.53 16.10 -15.27
C ILE A 751 -29.79 15.72 -16.07
N LYS A 752 -30.13 16.41 -17.18
CA LYS A 752 -31.19 15.98 -18.11
C LYS A 752 -30.80 14.69 -18.85
N ALA A 753 -29.56 14.60 -19.32
CA ALA A 753 -29.05 13.43 -20.04
C ALA A 753 -29.10 12.16 -19.19
N LEU A 754 -28.73 12.25 -17.90
CA LEU A 754 -28.87 11.12 -16.97
C LEU A 754 -30.32 10.69 -16.73
N LYS A 755 -31.27 11.63 -16.67
CA LYS A 755 -32.70 11.30 -16.57
C LYS A 755 -33.24 10.62 -17.83
N LEU A 756 -32.75 11.02 -19.01
CA LEU A 756 -33.08 10.37 -20.27
C LEU A 756 -32.49 8.95 -20.34
N LEU A 757 -31.23 8.79 -19.91
CA LEU A 757 -30.57 7.48 -19.83
C LEU A 757 -31.28 6.53 -18.86
N LEU A 758 -31.70 7.00 -17.68
CA LEU A 758 -32.50 6.23 -16.73
C LEU A 758 -33.77 5.67 -17.40
N SER A 759 -34.53 6.52 -18.09
CA SER A 759 -35.75 6.11 -18.80
C SER A 759 -35.48 5.15 -19.98
N GLN A 760 -34.33 5.27 -20.65
CA GLN A 760 -33.90 4.31 -21.68
C GLN A 760 -33.56 2.94 -21.08
N LEU A 761 -32.94 2.90 -19.91
CA LEU A 761 -32.62 1.66 -19.19
C LEU A 761 -33.87 0.98 -18.62
N GLU A 762 -34.85 1.75 -18.13
CA GLU A 762 -36.17 1.24 -17.73
C GLU A 762 -36.89 0.55 -18.91
N LEU A 763 -36.95 1.20 -20.09
CA LEU A 763 -37.51 0.60 -21.31
C LEU A 763 -36.72 -0.64 -21.78
N LYS A 764 -35.39 -0.65 -21.66
CA LYS A 764 -34.54 -1.81 -21.96
C LYS A 764 -34.89 -2.99 -21.04
N LYS A 765 -35.07 -2.74 -19.74
CA LYS A 765 -35.50 -3.73 -18.74
C LYS A 765 -36.86 -4.35 -19.08
N GLU A 766 -37.87 -3.56 -19.44
CA GLU A 766 -39.18 -4.08 -19.87
C GLU A 766 -39.08 -4.97 -21.12
N SER A 767 -38.22 -4.61 -22.08
CA SER A 767 -38.00 -5.41 -23.29
C SER A 767 -37.38 -6.78 -22.99
N LEU A 768 -36.44 -6.84 -22.02
CA LEU A 768 -35.81 -8.07 -21.56
C LEU A 768 -36.77 -8.96 -20.78
N ILE A 769 -37.63 -8.37 -19.93
CA ILE A 769 -38.73 -9.07 -19.24
C ILE A 769 -39.65 -9.75 -20.28
N SER A 770 -40.08 -9.03 -21.32
CA SER A 770 -40.90 -9.61 -22.39
C SER A 770 -40.19 -10.72 -23.17
N ALA A 771 -38.87 -10.62 -23.36
CA ALA A 771 -38.08 -11.66 -24.04
C ALA A 771 -37.96 -12.94 -23.20
N ARG A 772 -37.73 -12.82 -21.89
CA ARG A 772 -37.76 -13.95 -20.94
C ARG A 772 -39.10 -14.67 -20.98
N ASP A 773 -40.19 -13.90 -20.86
CA ASP A 773 -41.52 -14.50 -20.69
C ASP A 773 -41.97 -15.26 -21.95
N LYS A 774 -41.61 -14.80 -23.15
CA LYS A 774 -41.77 -15.55 -24.41
C LYS A 774 -40.98 -16.86 -24.45
N LEU A 775 -39.74 -16.88 -23.95
CA LEU A 775 -38.96 -18.12 -23.84
C LEU A 775 -39.58 -19.10 -22.85
N LYS A 776 -40.13 -18.60 -21.75
CA LYS A 776 -40.84 -19.39 -20.73
C LYS A 776 -42.15 -19.98 -21.29
N GLU A 777 -42.91 -19.22 -22.07
CA GLU A 777 -44.09 -19.72 -22.81
C GLU A 777 -43.69 -20.82 -23.82
N ARG A 778 -42.64 -20.60 -24.62
CA ARG A 778 -42.12 -21.60 -25.58
C ARG A 778 -41.69 -22.88 -24.88
N ALA A 779 -40.91 -22.79 -23.81
CA ALA A 779 -40.49 -23.94 -23.00
C ALA A 779 -41.69 -24.70 -22.43
N THR A 780 -42.69 -24.00 -21.90
CA THR A 780 -43.91 -24.61 -21.34
C THR A 780 -44.72 -25.33 -22.42
N SER A 781 -44.79 -24.76 -23.63
CA SER A 781 -45.47 -25.40 -24.78
C SER A 781 -44.77 -26.69 -25.22
N LEU A 782 -43.44 -26.68 -25.33
CA LEU A 782 -42.64 -27.87 -25.68
C LEU A 782 -42.73 -28.95 -24.60
N TRP A 783 -42.60 -28.55 -23.32
CA TRP A 783 -42.72 -29.44 -22.16
C TRP A 783 -44.06 -30.21 -22.14
N ASN A 784 -45.16 -29.48 -22.33
CA ASN A 784 -46.50 -30.06 -22.39
C ASN A 784 -46.68 -30.99 -23.60
N ARG A 785 -45.99 -30.73 -24.71
CA ARG A 785 -46.02 -31.58 -25.92
C ARG A 785 -45.22 -32.86 -25.75
N LEU A 786 -44.06 -32.79 -25.08
CA LEU A 786 -43.16 -33.93 -24.84
C LEU A 786 -43.55 -34.80 -23.63
N SER A 787 -44.54 -34.37 -22.84
CA SER A 787 -45.04 -35.10 -21.65
C SER A 787 -43.97 -35.42 -20.60
N CYS A 788 -43.02 -34.49 -20.40
CA CYS A 788 -41.90 -34.65 -19.47
C CYS A 788 -42.33 -34.70 -17.98
N PRO A 789 -41.59 -35.39 -17.10
CA PRO A 789 -42.00 -35.61 -15.71
C PRO A 789 -41.90 -34.35 -14.83
N GLU A 790 -42.96 -34.00 -14.10
CA GLU A 790 -43.01 -32.81 -13.23
C GLU A 790 -41.79 -32.54 -12.33
N PRO A 791 -41.17 -33.52 -11.62
CA PRO A 791 -40.08 -33.21 -10.67
C PRO A 791 -38.83 -32.60 -11.32
N GLU A 792 -38.55 -32.88 -12.60
CA GLU A 792 -37.46 -32.23 -13.34
C GLU A 792 -37.80 -30.76 -13.66
N GLY A 793 -39.08 -30.46 -13.90
CA GLY A 793 -39.59 -29.12 -14.11
C GLY A 793 -39.67 -28.28 -12.84
N GLU A 794 -39.95 -28.87 -11.68
CA GLU A 794 -39.95 -28.16 -10.39
C GLU A 794 -38.52 -27.75 -9.96
N ALA A 795 -37.56 -28.68 -10.02
CA ALA A 795 -36.16 -28.42 -9.70
C ALA A 795 -35.56 -27.29 -10.56
N PHE A 796 -36.00 -27.15 -11.81
CA PHE A 796 -35.63 -26.02 -12.65
C PHE A 796 -36.28 -24.69 -12.19
N ARG A 797 -37.55 -24.70 -11.77
CA ARG A 797 -38.29 -23.49 -11.37
C ARG A 797 -37.84 -22.88 -10.03
N GLU A 798 -37.37 -23.68 -9.08
CA GLU A 798 -37.02 -23.19 -7.74
C GLU A 798 -35.67 -22.46 -7.63
N ALA A 799 -34.73 -22.72 -8.56
CA ALA A 799 -33.39 -22.16 -8.48
C ALA A 799 -33.35 -20.66 -8.86
N ALA A 800 -33.42 -19.78 -7.86
CA ALA A 800 -33.36 -18.32 -8.03
C ALA A 800 -31.98 -17.83 -8.52
N MET A 801 -31.97 -16.88 -9.46
CA MET A 801 -30.77 -16.35 -10.13
C MET A 801 -30.51 -14.87 -9.79
N SER A 802 -29.31 -14.38 -10.10
CA SER A 802 -28.82 -13.04 -9.72
C SER A 802 -29.19 -11.89 -10.66
N THR A 803 -29.31 -12.14 -11.97
CA THR A 803 -29.62 -11.09 -12.97
C THR A 803 -30.66 -11.55 -13.99
N LEU A 804 -31.34 -10.58 -14.62
CA LEU A 804 -32.31 -10.84 -15.68
C LEU A 804 -31.67 -11.46 -16.94
N SER A 805 -30.42 -11.07 -17.26
CA SER A 805 -29.67 -11.62 -18.40
C SER A 805 -29.32 -13.10 -18.22
N ASP A 806 -28.94 -13.52 -17.01
CA ASP A 806 -28.67 -14.92 -16.69
C ASP A 806 -29.93 -15.79 -16.78
N ASP A 807 -31.08 -15.29 -16.29
CA ASP A 807 -32.37 -15.96 -16.39
C ASP A 807 -32.79 -16.15 -17.87
N ILE A 808 -32.65 -15.12 -18.72
CA ILE A 808 -32.90 -15.22 -20.17
C ILE A 808 -31.99 -16.27 -20.83
N ARG A 809 -30.68 -16.26 -20.52
CA ARG A 809 -29.73 -17.26 -21.06
C ARG A 809 -30.10 -18.67 -20.64
N ARG A 810 -30.57 -18.85 -19.40
CA ARG A 810 -30.99 -20.13 -18.84
C ARG A 810 -32.29 -20.65 -19.47
N TRP A 811 -33.32 -19.82 -19.64
CA TRP A 811 -34.56 -20.21 -20.34
C TRP A 811 -34.29 -20.54 -21.81
N ARG A 812 -33.36 -19.85 -22.47
CA ARG A 812 -32.90 -20.17 -23.83
C ARG A 812 -32.32 -21.59 -23.91
N GLY A 813 -31.30 -21.89 -23.10
CA GLY A 813 -30.66 -23.22 -23.11
C GLY A 813 -31.62 -24.36 -22.76
N TYR A 814 -32.65 -24.08 -21.97
CA TYR A 814 -33.72 -25.03 -21.65
C TYR A 814 -34.71 -25.25 -22.81
N VAL A 815 -35.02 -24.22 -23.61
CA VAL A 815 -35.75 -24.38 -24.88
C VAL A 815 -34.92 -25.20 -25.86
N GLU A 816 -33.64 -24.86 -26.03
CA GLU A 816 -32.71 -25.57 -26.93
C GLU A 816 -32.63 -27.07 -26.57
N HIS A 817 -32.49 -27.41 -25.29
CA HIS A 817 -32.49 -28.80 -24.82
C HIS A 817 -33.82 -29.55 -25.05
N LEU A 818 -34.97 -28.87 -24.92
CA LEU A 818 -36.27 -29.48 -25.22
C LEU A 818 -36.48 -29.68 -26.73
N GLU A 819 -35.91 -28.83 -27.58
CA GLU A 819 -35.94 -29.00 -29.03
C GLU A 819 -34.98 -30.12 -29.50
N GLU A 820 -33.81 -30.29 -28.86
CA GLU A 820 -32.94 -31.48 -29.00
C GLU A 820 -33.68 -32.77 -28.61
N LEU A 821 -34.31 -32.79 -27.42
CA LEU A 821 -35.06 -33.95 -26.93
C LEU A 821 -36.23 -34.32 -27.86
N GLN A 822 -36.87 -33.33 -28.48
CA GLN A 822 -37.88 -33.58 -29.50
C GLN A 822 -37.30 -34.27 -30.74
N MET A 823 -36.18 -33.78 -31.29
CA MET A 823 -35.56 -34.39 -32.47
C MET A 823 -35.13 -35.85 -32.18
N ALA A 824 -34.57 -36.12 -31.00
CA ALA A 824 -34.21 -37.47 -30.58
C ALA A 824 -35.41 -38.42 -30.43
N GLN A 825 -36.60 -37.91 -30.07
CA GLN A 825 -37.83 -38.72 -30.10
C GLN A 825 -38.33 -38.95 -31.53
N LEU A 826 -38.25 -37.96 -32.41
CA LEU A 826 -38.62 -38.09 -33.83
C LEU A 826 -37.71 -39.08 -34.57
N GLU A 827 -36.40 -39.05 -34.31
CA GLU A 827 -35.43 -40.02 -34.81
C GLU A 827 -35.87 -41.47 -34.57
N VAL A 828 -36.13 -41.82 -33.30
CA VAL A 828 -36.52 -43.19 -32.90
C VAL A 828 -37.84 -43.64 -33.54
N VAL A 829 -38.76 -42.71 -33.86
CA VAL A 829 -40.02 -43.02 -34.54
C VAL A 829 -39.82 -43.16 -36.06
N ILE A 830 -39.12 -42.22 -36.69
CA ILE A 830 -38.86 -42.21 -38.14
C ILE A 830 -38.04 -43.44 -38.54
N ASP A 831 -36.99 -43.79 -37.80
CA ASP A 831 -36.18 -44.98 -38.09
C ASP A 831 -36.95 -46.29 -37.89
N LYS A 832 -37.91 -46.33 -36.98
CA LYS A 832 -38.82 -47.47 -36.85
C LYS A 832 -39.77 -47.58 -38.05
N VAL A 833 -40.27 -46.46 -38.57
CA VAL A 833 -41.07 -46.44 -39.81
C VAL A 833 -40.23 -46.84 -41.03
N ARG A 834 -38.98 -46.38 -41.12
CA ARG A 834 -38.01 -46.82 -42.15
C ARG A 834 -37.77 -48.33 -42.10
N GLN A 835 -37.64 -48.92 -40.91
CA GLN A 835 -37.52 -50.37 -40.73
C GLN A 835 -38.79 -51.11 -41.19
N GLU A 836 -39.99 -50.63 -40.87
CA GLU A 836 -41.24 -51.21 -41.40
C GLU A 836 -41.34 -51.09 -42.93
N LEU A 837 -40.92 -49.96 -43.50
CA LEU A 837 -40.87 -49.73 -44.96
C LEU A 837 -39.94 -50.72 -45.67
N VAL A 838 -38.72 -50.93 -45.17
CA VAL A 838 -37.78 -51.92 -45.75
C VAL A 838 -38.37 -53.33 -45.72
N VAL A 839 -38.96 -53.73 -44.60
CA VAL A 839 -39.61 -55.05 -44.46
C VAL A 839 -40.79 -55.20 -45.44
N LEU A 840 -41.53 -54.13 -45.74
CA LEU A 840 -42.61 -54.14 -46.72
C LEU A 840 -42.08 -54.15 -48.16
N TRP A 841 -41.08 -53.34 -48.50
CA TRP A 841 -40.47 -53.32 -49.84
C TRP A 841 -39.87 -54.68 -50.22
N ASP A 842 -39.27 -55.38 -49.26
CA ASP A 842 -38.71 -56.72 -49.48
C ASP A 842 -39.80 -57.79 -49.59
N LYS A 843 -40.90 -57.71 -48.81
CA LYS A 843 -42.10 -58.55 -49.01
C LYS A 843 -42.75 -58.35 -50.38
N CYS A 844 -42.81 -57.12 -50.84
CA CYS A 844 -43.31 -56.75 -52.17
C CYS A 844 -42.32 -57.07 -53.31
N MET A 845 -41.10 -57.53 -53.00
CA MET A 845 -40.04 -57.87 -53.96
C MET A 845 -39.67 -56.70 -54.91
N LEU A 846 -39.79 -55.46 -54.43
CA LEU A 846 -39.56 -54.24 -55.22
C LEU A 846 -38.07 -54.05 -55.54
N GLY A 847 -37.77 -53.79 -56.81
CA GLY A 847 -36.42 -53.50 -57.31
C GLY A 847 -35.91 -52.10 -56.92
N PRO A 848 -34.62 -51.80 -57.15
CA PRO A 848 -34.01 -50.53 -56.74
C PRO A 848 -34.67 -49.30 -57.40
N GLU A 849 -34.93 -49.36 -58.71
CA GLU A 849 -35.62 -48.31 -59.49
C GLU A 849 -37.02 -47.98 -58.94
N GLN A 850 -37.68 -48.93 -58.26
CA GLN A 850 -38.99 -48.74 -57.65
C GLN A 850 -38.92 -48.11 -56.24
N ARG A 851 -37.74 -48.09 -55.61
CA ARG A 851 -37.46 -47.44 -54.31
C ARG A 851 -36.85 -46.04 -54.49
N GLU A 852 -36.19 -45.81 -55.62
CA GLU A 852 -35.50 -44.56 -55.97
C GLU A 852 -36.34 -43.27 -55.77
N PRO A 853 -37.66 -43.20 -56.12
CA PRO A 853 -38.44 -41.98 -55.93
C PRO A 853 -38.62 -41.51 -54.48
N PHE A 854 -38.50 -42.41 -53.50
CA PHE A 854 -38.57 -42.06 -52.06
C PHE A 854 -37.18 -42.00 -51.40
N SER A 855 -36.12 -42.43 -52.09
CA SER A 855 -34.76 -42.55 -51.54
C SER A 855 -34.20 -41.26 -50.94
N VAL A 856 -34.57 -40.10 -51.51
CA VAL A 856 -34.14 -38.77 -51.03
C VAL A 856 -34.66 -38.48 -49.62
N HIS A 857 -35.90 -38.86 -49.30
CA HIS A 857 -36.48 -38.68 -47.96
C HIS A 857 -36.08 -39.81 -47.01
N PHE A 858 -35.90 -41.03 -47.53
CA PHE A 858 -35.44 -42.17 -46.75
C PHE A 858 -34.03 -41.95 -46.16
N CYS A 859 -33.17 -41.20 -46.85
CA CYS A 859 -31.80 -40.90 -46.45
C CYS A 859 -31.59 -39.49 -45.88
N ASP A 860 -32.65 -38.82 -45.40
CA ASP A 860 -32.55 -37.48 -44.78
C ASP A 860 -32.36 -37.58 -43.26
N ASP A 861 -31.25 -37.06 -42.74
CA ASP A 861 -30.93 -37.09 -41.30
C ASP A 861 -31.61 -35.95 -40.51
N HIS A 862 -32.39 -35.07 -41.16
CA HIS A 862 -33.10 -33.95 -40.50
C HIS A 862 -34.47 -34.37 -39.97
N TYR A 863 -34.50 -34.98 -38.77
CA TYR A 863 -35.70 -35.50 -38.12
C TYR A 863 -36.74 -34.41 -37.75
N THR A 864 -37.61 -34.10 -38.70
CA THR A 864 -38.71 -33.12 -38.57
C THR A 864 -40.08 -33.79 -38.55
N GLU A 865 -41.09 -33.07 -38.03
CA GLU A 865 -42.50 -33.52 -38.05
C GLU A 865 -43.01 -33.71 -39.50
N GLU A 866 -42.52 -32.92 -40.45
CA GLU A 866 -42.84 -33.06 -41.88
C GLU A 866 -42.19 -34.31 -42.50
N LEU A 867 -40.94 -34.62 -42.13
CA LEU A 867 -40.27 -35.86 -42.56
C LEU A 867 -41.00 -37.11 -42.04
N LEU A 868 -41.51 -37.08 -40.80
CA LEU A 868 -42.35 -38.16 -40.26
C LEU A 868 -43.66 -38.31 -41.06
N ALA A 869 -44.36 -37.22 -41.35
CA ALA A 869 -45.61 -37.26 -42.11
C ALA A 869 -45.42 -37.85 -43.54
N LEU A 870 -44.29 -37.57 -44.19
CA LEU A 870 -43.92 -38.18 -45.47
C LEU A 870 -43.66 -39.69 -45.33
N HIS A 871 -42.94 -40.12 -44.29
CA HIS A 871 -42.67 -41.53 -44.01
C HIS A 871 -43.94 -42.32 -43.67
N ASP A 872 -44.84 -41.79 -42.85
CA ASP A 872 -46.14 -42.41 -42.55
C ASP A 872 -47.03 -42.51 -43.80
N THR A 873 -47.02 -41.50 -44.66
CA THR A 873 -47.78 -41.51 -45.93
C THR A 873 -47.27 -42.61 -46.88
N GLU A 874 -45.96 -42.76 -47.03
CA GLU A 874 -45.36 -43.84 -47.83
C GLU A 874 -45.59 -45.22 -47.18
N LEU A 875 -45.53 -45.32 -45.85
CA LEU A 875 -45.83 -46.55 -45.11
C LEU A 875 -47.27 -47.00 -45.33
N LEU A 876 -48.24 -46.09 -45.29
CA LEU A 876 -49.65 -46.37 -45.58
C LEU A 876 -49.85 -46.77 -47.05
N ARG A 877 -49.22 -46.06 -47.99
CA ARG A 877 -49.26 -46.40 -49.43
C ARG A 877 -48.72 -47.81 -49.68
N MET A 878 -47.60 -48.17 -49.04
CA MET A 878 -46.96 -49.46 -49.21
C MET A 878 -47.72 -50.61 -48.53
N LYS A 879 -48.36 -50.36 -47.37
CA LYS A 879 -49.28 -51.32 -46.72
C LYS A 879 -50.50 -51.61 -47.61
N ALA A 880 -51.12 -50.58 -48.17
CA ALA A 880 -52.24 -50.76 -49.11
C ALA A 880 -51.83 -51.48 -50.42
N PHE A 881 -50.64 -51.19 -50.95
CA PHE A 881 -50.10 -51.92 -52.11
C PHE A 881 -49.86 -53.40 -51.79
N TYR A 882 -49.33 -53.71 -50.60
CA TYR A 882 -49.12 -55.10 -50.16
C TYR A 882 -50.43 -55.88 -50.05
N GLU A 883 -51.49 -55.32 -49.44
CA GLU A 883 -52.78 -56.00 -49.31
C GLU A 883 -53.40 -56.36 -50.67
N VAL A 884 -53.34 -55.45 -51.66
CA VAL A 884 -53.86 -55.69 -53.02
C VAL A 884 -53.03 -56.72 -53.80
N THR A 885 -51.72 -56.82 -53.51
CA THR A 885 -50.79 -57.71 -54.24
C THR A 885 -50.50 -59.03 -53.53
N GLN A 886 -50.90 -59.17 -52.26
CA GLN A 886 -50.71 -60.37 -51.43
C GLN A 886 -51.04 -61.71 -52.13
N PRO A 887 -52.19 -61.91 -52.80
CA PRO A 887 -52.49 -63.20 -53.43
C PRO A 887 -51.48 -63.57 -54.54
N ILE A 888 -51.04 -62.59 -55.34
CA ILE A 888 -50.04 -62.78 -56.40
C ILE A 888 -48.67 -63.10 -55.78
N LEU A 889 -48.29 -62.38 -54.72
CA LEU A 889 -47.04 -62.62 -53.99
C LEU A 889 -47.03 -63.99 -53.30
N GLU A 890 -48.15 -64.41 -52.72
CA GLU A 890 -48.32 -65.75 -52.14
C GLU A 890 -48.24 -66.86 -53.19
N ASP A 891 -48.86 -66.68 -54.36
CA ASP A 891 -48.78 -67.65 -55.46
C ASP A 891 -47.37 -67.72 -56.05
N LEU A 892 -46.68 -66.58 -56.13
CA LEU A 892 -45.27 -66.52 -56.53
C LEU A 892 -44.36 -67.21 -55.50
N GLU A 893 -44.65 -67.08 -54.21
CA GLU A 893 -43.92 -67.81 -53.17
C GLU A 893 -44.26 -69.31 -53.19
N LYS A 894 -45.51 -69.70 -53.42
CA LYS A 894 -45.92 -71.10 -53.65
C LYS A 894 -45.16 -71.69 -54.85
N TRP A 895 -45.02 -70.94 -55.95
CA TRP A 895 -44.19 -71.34 -57.09
C TRP A 895 -42.71 -71.46 -56.70
N LYS A 896 -42.09 -70.43 -56.09
CA LYS A 896 -40.68 -70.45 -55.66
C LYS A 896 -40.37 -71.63 -54.72
N ARG A 897 -41.24 -71.93 -53.75
CA ARG A 897 -41.10 -73.10 -52.85
C ARG A 897 -41.17 -74.42 -53.62
N ASN A 898 -42.10 -74.56 -54.58
CA ASN A 898 -42.20 -75.75 -55.43
C ASN A 898 -41.03 -75.87 -56.42
N TRP A 899 -40.48 -74.75 -56.90
CA TRP A 899 -39.32 -74.68 -57.77
C TRP A 899 -38.05 -75.16 -57.06
N ALA A 900 -37.81 -74.68 -55.83
CA ALA A 900 -36.73 -75.18 -54.97
C ALA A 900 -36.88 -76.67 -54.64
N LEU A 901 -38.10 -77.15 -54.36
CA LEU A 901 -38.40 -78.57 -54.20
C LEU A 901 -38.10 -79.38 -55.46
N PHE A 902 -38.45 -78.86 -56.65
CA PHE A 902 -38.14 -79.50 -57.93
C PHE A 902 -36.63 -79.59 -58.17
N GLN A 903 -35.88 -78.51 -57.99
CA GLN A 903 -34.41 -78.50 -58.07
C GLN A 903 -33.79 -79.52 -57.10
N GLU A 904 -34.27 -79.60 -55.87
CA GLU A 904 -33.79 -80.57 -54.87
C GLU A 904 -34.15 -82.03 -55.22
N PHE A 905 -35.31 -82.28 -55.85
CA PHE A 905 -35.65 -83.60 -56.40
C PHE A 905 -34.81 -83.96 -57.63
N GLU A 906 -34.48 -83.00 -58.50
CA GLU A 906 -33.56 -83.18 -59.62
C GLU A 906 -32.13 -83.50 -59.14
N ARG A 907 -31.65 -82.79 -58.11
CA ARG A 907 -30.35 -83.02 -57.48
C ARG A 907 -30.28 -84.41 -56.81
N LYS A 908 -31.30 -84.78 -56.03
CA LYS A 908 -31.42 -86.12 -55.45
C LYS A 908 -31.49 -87.23 -56.51
N ALA A 909 -32.17 -86.99 -57.63
CA ALA A 909 -32.23 -87.94 -58.74
C ALA A 909 -30.90 -88.09 -59.51
N ALA A 910 -29.97 -87.14 -59.37
CA ALA A 910 -28.68 -87.12 -60.06
C ALA A 910 -27.53 -87.85 -59.31
N ASP A 911 -27.72 -88.16 -58.02
CA ASP A 911 -26.74 -88.76 -57.10
C ASP A 911 -26.45 -90.26 -57.40
N PRO A 912 -25.19 -90.68 -57.61
CA PRO A 912 -24.81 -92.09 -57.78
C PRO A 912 -25.15 -93.01 -56.61
N ASN A 913 -25.12 -92.52 -55.36
CA ASN A 913 -25.33 -93.34 -54.16
C ASN A 913 -26.81 -93.66 -53.88
N ARG A 914 -27.73 -93.06 -54.64
CA ARG A 914 -29.20 -93.12 -54.49
C ARG A 914 -29.78 -94.53 -54.34
N PHE A 915 -29.16 -95.56 -54.92
CA PHE A 915 -29.64 -96.95 -54.86
C PHE A 915 -29.26 -97.73 -53.59
N SER A 916 -28.42 -97.16 -52.71
CA SER A 916 -27.98 -97.82 -51.46
C SER A 916 -29.11 -97.97 -50.42
N ASN A 917 -30.03 -97.01 -50.35
CA ASN A 917 -31.14 -96.99 -49.39
C ASN A 917 -32.31 -97.90 -49.82
N ARG A 918 -32.19 -99.21 -49.55
CA ARG A 918 -33.28 -100.19 -49.67
C ARG A 918 -34.38 -99.97 -48.61
N GLY A 919 -35.32 -99.07 -48.87
CA GLY A 919 -36.41 -98.79 -47.91
C GLY A 919 -37.54 -97.90 -48.42
N GLY A 920 -38.18 -98.22 -49.56
CA GLY A 920 -39.45 -97.63 -50.03
C GLY A 920 -39.45 -96.16 -50.49
N SER A 921 -38.59 -95.32 -49.90
CA SER A 921 -38.56 -93.86 -50.10
C SER A 921 -38.37 -93.47 -51.56
N LEU A 922 -37.56 -94.21 -52.32
CA LEU A 922 -37.31 -94.04 -53.76
C LEU A 922 -38.59 -93.97 -54.61
N LEU A 923 -39.62 -94.75 -54.28
CA LEU A 923 -40.90 -94.72 -54.99
C LEU A 923 -41.73 -93.50 -54.60
N LYS A 924 -41.67 -93.08 -53.34
CA LYS A 924 -42.32 -91.86 -52.84
C LYS A 924 -41.68 -90.61 -53.44
N GLU A 925 -40.35 -90.51 -53.41
CA GLU A 925 -39.56 -89.46 -54.06
C GLU A 925 -39.90 -89.33 -55.56
N SER A 926 -39.93 -90.44 -56.29
CA SER A 926 -40.28 -90.44 -57.72
C SER A 926 -41.74 -89.98 -57.95
N LYS A 927 -42.67 -90.45 -57.11
CA LYS A 927 -44.09 -90.06 -57.18
C LYS A 927 -44.30 -88.59 -56.82
N ASP A 928 -43.55 -88.06 -55.86
CA ASP A 928 -43.67 -86.67 -55.39
C ASP A 928 -42.95 -85.69 -56.34
N ARG A 929 -41.79 -86.05 -56.92
CA ARG A 929 -41.18 -85.34 -58.06
C ARG A 929 -42.17 -85.25 -59.23
N ALA A 930 -42.83 -86.36 -59.58
CA ALA A 930 -43.85 -86.40 -60.63
C ALA A 930 -45.16 -85.64 -60.29
N LYS A 931 -45.42 -85.31 -59.01
CA LYS A 931 -46.45 -84.32 -58.63
C LYS A 931 -45.95 -82.91 -58.87
N VAL A 932 -44.78 -82.54 -58.34
CA VAL A 932 -44.24 -81.17 -58.44
C VAL A 932 -44.04 -80.78 -59.90
N GLN A 933 -43.51 -81.68 -60.73
CA GLN A 933 -43.36 -81.47 -62.18
C GLN A 933 -44.69 -81.31 -62.94
N LYS A 934 -45.83 -81.69 -62.33
CA LYS A 934 -47.20 -81.45 -62.84
C LYS A 934 -47.94 -80.31 -62.13
N LEU A 935 -47.37 -79.78 -61.05
CA LEU A 935 -47.90 -78.64 -60.29
C LEU A 935 -47.25 -77.33 -60.74
N LEU A 936 -45.95 -77.32 -61.07
CA LEU A 936 -45.26 -76.11 -61.55
C LEU A 936 -45.97 -75.47 -62.76
N PRO A 937 -46.29 -76.19 -63.86
CA PRO A 937 -47.01 -75.58 -64.98
C PRO A 937 -48.46 -75.15 -64.66
N LYS A 938 -49.04 -75.62 -63.56
CA LYS A 938 -50.36 -75.17 -63.10
C LYS A 938 -50.25 -73.88 -62.30
N LEU A 939 -49.30 -73.83 -61.36
CA LEU A 939 -48.98 -72.62 -60.61
C LEU A 939 -48.53 -71.48 -61.54
N GLU A 940 -47.84 -71.80 -62.64
CA GLU A 940 -47.45 -70.83 -63.68
C GLU A 940 -48.64 -70.26 -64.46
N GLU A 941 -49.67 -71.07 -64.73
CA GLU A 941 -50.89 -70.61 -65.42
C GLU A 941 -51.86 -69.90 -64.46
N GLU A 942 -51.95 -70.37 -63.21
CA GLU A 942 -52.67 -69.69 -62.11
C GLU A 942 -52.05 -68.30 -61.87
N LEU A 943 -50.72 -68.22 -61.72
CA LEU A 943 -49.98 -66.95 -61.63
C LEU A 943 -50.22 -66.05 -62.83
N ARG A 944 -50.13 -66.58 -64.06
CA ARG A 944 -50.39 -65.81 -65.28
C ARG A 944 -51.79 -65.20 -65.25
N SER A 945 -52.80 -65.98 -64.89
CA SER A 945 -54.18 -65.51 -64.82
C SER A 945 -54.40 -64.42 -63.75
N HIS A 946 -53.74 -64.54 -62.58
CA HIS A 946 -53.81 -63.53 -61.53
C HIS A 946 -53.02 -62.25 -61.90
N VAL A 947 -51.87 -62.37 -62.57
CA VAL A 947 -51.09 -61.23 -63.07
C VAL A 947 -51.81 -60.51 -64.21
N GLU A 948 -52.32 -61.22 -65.22
CA GLU A 948 -53.08 -60.61 -66.33
C GLU A 948 -54.35 -59.89 -65.84
N ALA A 949 -55.05 -60.46 -64.85
CA ALA A 949 -56.18 -59.79 -64.21
C ALA A 949 -55.77 -58.53 -63.44
N TRP A 950 -54.60 -58.52 -62.80
CA TRP A 950 -54.07 -57.36 -62.08
C TRP A 950 -53.57 -56.27 -63.02
N GLU A 951 -52.78 -56.60 -64.05
CA GLU A 951 -52.28 -55.63 -65.04
C GLU A 951 -53.45 -54.95 -65.77
N LYS A 952 -54.52 -55.70 -66.05
CA LYS A 952 -55.76 -55.17 -66.63
C LYS A 952 -56.53 -54.23 -65.70
N ASN A 953 -56.47 -54.44 -64.38
CA ASN A 953 -57.16 -53.61 -63.39
C ASN A 953 -56.35 -52.37 -62.97
N GLN A 954 -55.02 -52.44 -63.01
CA GLN A 954 -54.10 -51.37 -62.57
C GLN A 954 -53.41 -50.62 -63.72
N GLY A 955 -53.60 -51.05 -64.98
CA GLY A 955 -53.09 -50.37 -66.18
C GLY A 955 -51.56 -50.35 -66.32
N THR A 956 -50.84 -51.10 -65.48
CA THR A 956 -49.38 -51.12 -65.35
C THR A 956 -48.90 -52.56 -65.23
N SER A 957 -47.65 -52.85 -65.61
CA SER A 957 -47.11 -54.21 -65.53
C SER A 957 -46.63 -54.58 -64.13
N PHE A 958 -46.84 -55.84 -63.73
CA PHE A 958 -46.38 -56.33 -62.45
C PHE A 958 -44.90 -56.70 -62.53
N LEU A 959 -44.06 -55.91 -61.84
CA LEU A 959 -42.61 -56.08 -61.80
C LEU A 959 -42.14 -56.70 -60.48
N VAL A 960 -41.27 -57.70 -60.58
CA VAL A 960 -40.53 -58.34 -59.49
C VAL A 960 -39.05 -58.12 -59.78
N GLN A 961 -38.34 -57.44 -58.87
CA GLN A 961 -36.92 -57.11 -59.05
C GLN A 961 -36.59 -56.42 -60.40
N GLY A 962 -37.53 -55.64 -60.96
CA GLY A 962 -37.39 -54.94 -62.24
C GLY A 962 -37.77 -55.74 -63.50
N GLN A 963 -38.21 -56.98 -63.38
CA GLN A 963 -38.64 -57.82 -64.51
C GLN A 963 -40.10 -58.28 -64.35
N ARG A 964 -40.81 -58.59 -65.44
CA ARG A 964 -42.15 -59.19 -65.34
C ARG A 964 -42.06 -60.61 -64.76
N ILE A 965 -43.08 -61.01 -63.99
CA ILE A 965 -43.11 -62.35 -63.34
C ILE A 965 -42.85 -63.49 -64.33
N MET A 966 -43.45 -63.45 -65.53
CA MET A 966 -43.31 -64.51 -66.53
C MET A 966 -41.91 -64.56 -67.15
N ASP A 967 -41.23 -63.41 -67.27
CA ASP A 967 -39.86 -63.33 -67.79
C ASP A 967 -38.87 -63.87 -66.74
N TYR A 968 -39.08 -63.52 -65.46
CA TYR A 968 -38.32 -64.06 -64.32
C TYR A 968 -38.47 -65.59 -64.19
N ILE A 969 -39.69 -66.11 -64.28
CA ILE A 969 -39.98 -67.57 -64.28
C ILE A 969 -39.29 -68.24 -65.47
N SER A 970 -39.36 -67.64 -66.67
CA SER A 970 -38.71 -68.17 -67.87
C SER A 970 -37.20 -68.22 -67.72
N SER A 971 -36.58 -67.14 -67.21
CA SER A 971 -35.14 -67.05 -66.93
C SER A 971 -34.67 -68.16 -65.99
N GLN A 972 -35.42 -68.44 -64.91
CA GLN A 972 -35.13 -69.54 -64.00
C GLN A 972 -35.20 -70.92 -64.66
N TRP A 973 -36.18 -71.16 -65.53
CA TRP A 973 -36.25 -72.37 -66.35
C TRP A 973 -35.10 -72.49 -67.36
N GLU A 974 -34.56 -71.38 -67.88
CA GLU A 974 -33.40 -71.38 -68.77
C GLU A 974 -32.08 -71.65 -68.02
N GLU A 975 -31.89 -71.04 -66.85
CA GLU A 975 -30.72 -71.22 -66.00
C GLU A 975 -30.56 -72.70 -65.57
N HIS A 976 -31.66 -73.32 -65.09
CA HIS A 976 -31.68 -74.74 -64.77
C HIS A 976 -31.39 -75.64 -66.00
N ARG A 977 -31.85 -75.25 -67.20
CA ARG A 977 -31.59 -75.96 -68.46
C ARG A 977 -30.11 -75.91 -68.83
N LEU A 978 -29.50 -74.72 -68.79
CA LEU A 978 -28.07 -74.50 -68.98
C LEU A 978 -27.22 -75.29 -67.97
N GLN A 979 -27.66 -75.39 -66.71
CA GLN A 979 -26.95 -76.16 -65.69
C GLN A 979 -27.07 -77.68 -65.92
N LYS A 980 -28.21 -78.19 -66.37
CA LYS A 980 -28.36 -79.59 -66.82
C LYS A 980 -27.46 -79.94 -68.00
N ASP A 981 -27.33 -79.05 -68.99
CA ASP A 981 -26.44 -79.30 -70.14
C ASP A 981 -24.95 -79.20 -69.76
N LYS A 982 -24.57 -78.37 -68.78
CA LYS A 982 -23.23 -78.44 -68.14
C LYS A 982 -22.97 -79.80 -67.48
N GLU A 983 -23.87 -80.27 -66.61
CA GLU A 983 -23.74 -81.60 -65.97
C GLU A 983 -23.62 -82.74 -66.99
N LYS A 984 -24.38 -82.65 -68.08
CA LYS A 984 -24.38 -83.63 -69.17
C LYS A 984 -23.05 -83.63 -69.94
N ASN A 985 -22.47 -82.46 -70.19
CA ASN A 985 -21.15 -82.35 -70.81
C ASN A 985 -20.03 -82.87 -69.89
N GLU A 986 -20.08 -82.60 -68.58
CA GLU A 986 -19.15 -83.21 -67.60
C GLU A 986 -19.27 -84.73 -67.52
N ARG A 987 -20.48 -85.29 -67.67
CA ARG A 987 -20.71 -86.74 -67.74
C ARG A 987 -20.22 -87.35 -69.07
N MET A 988 -20.05 -86.55 -70.11
CA MET A 988 -19.45 -86.96 -71.39
C MET A 988 -17.91 -86.97 -71.30
N THR A 989 -17.28 -85.90 -70.81
CA THR A 989 -15.81 -85.83 -70.70
C THR A 989 -15.25 -86.91 -69.78
N LYS A 990 -15.84 -87.10 -68.59
CA LYS A 990 -15.49 -88.17 -67.63
C LYS A 990 -15.69 -89.60 -68.19
N LYS A 991 -16.28 -89.77 -69.37
CA LYS A 991 -16.46 -91.05 -70.06
C LYS A 991 -15.40 -91.33 -71.12
N THR A 992 -14.66 -90.30 -71.55
CA THR A 992 -13.60 -90.39 -72.58
C THR A 992 -12.23 -90.67 -71.98
N GLU A 993 -12.01 -90.32 -70.70
CA GLU A 993 -10.70 -90.39 -70.04
C GLU A 993 -10.33 -91.78 -69.47
N THR A 994 -11.17 -92.80 -69.61
CA THR A 994 -10.99 -94.10 -68.92
C THR A 994 -10.95 -95.31 -69.86
N SER A 995 -9.97 -95.35 -70.78
CA SER A 995 -9.77 -96.51 -71.67
C SER A 995 -8.30 -96.86 -71.98
N GLN A 996 -7.50 -97.12 -70.94
CA GLN A 996 -6.34 -98.04 -71.05
C GLN A 996 -6.38 -99.09 -69.94
N PHE A 997 -6.54 -100.35 -70.33
CA PHE A 997 -6.49 -101.52 -69.44
C PHE A 997 -5.11 -102.17 -69.46
N LYS A 998 -4.59 -102.58 -68.30
CA LYS A 998 -3.91 -103.88 -68.13
C LYS A 998 -4.39 -104.56 -66.85
N THR A 999 -4.26 -105.89 -66.82
CA THR A 999 -5.19 -106.79 -66.12
C THR A 999 -4.59 -107.51 -64.89
N PRO A 1000 -5.44 -107.99 -63.96
CA PRO A 1000 -5.02 -108.66 -62.73
C PRO A 1000 -4.94 -110.20 -62.85
N THR A 1001 -4.20 -110.85 -61.95
CA THR A 1001 -4.19 -112.32 -61.80
C THR A 1001 -4.27 -112.76 -60.34
N LYS A 1002 -4.97 -113.87 -60.10
CA LYS A 1002 -5.20 -114.56 -58.79
C LYS A 1002 -3.91 -115.32 -58.37
N ARG A 1003 -3.66 -115.67 -57.10
CA ARG A 1003 -4.32 -116.75 -56.31
C ARG A 1003 -3.92 -116.73 -54.80
N PRO A 1004 -4.55 -117.57 -53.93
CA PRO A 1004 -4.52 -117.41 -52.47
C PRO A 1004 -3.98 -118.62 -51.64
N LEU A 1005 -4.19 -118.55 -50.31
CA LEU A 1005 -4.03 -119.54 -49.22
C LEU A 1005 -2.62 -119.77 -48.61
N GLY A 1006 -2.57 -119.79 -47.27
CA GLY A 1006 -1.41 -120.19 -46.45
C GLY A 1006 -1.29 -119.41 -45.12
N SER A 1007 -1.19 -120.11 -43.99
CA SER A 1007 -0.94 -119.54 -42.64
C SER A 1007 0.57 -119.22 -42.44
N THR A 1008 1.10 -118.60 -41.35
CA THR A 1008 0.70 -118.59 -39.93
C THR A 1008 1.48 -117.50 -39.14
N TYR A 1009 0.97 -117.04 -37.98
CA TYR A 1009 1.66 -116.20 -36.94
C TYR A 1009 2.08 -114.76 -37.36
N THR A 1010 2.26 -113.76 -36.47
CA THR A 1010 2.16 -113.62 -34.99
C THR A 1010 1.30 -112.42 -34.56
N THR A 1011 0.85 -112.41 -33.30
CA THR A 1011 0.33 -111.26 -32.51
C THR A 1011 1.48 -110.56 -31.73
N PRO A 1012 1.33 -109.39 -31.04
CA PRO A 1012 0.09 -108.73 -30.59
C PRO A 1012 0.03 -107.16 -30.64
N THR A 1013 -1.14 -106.63 -30.32
CA THR A 1013 -1.45 -105.26 -29.85
C THR A 1013 -1.55 -105.20 -28.30
N PRO A 1014 -1.75 -104.05 -27.61
CA PRO A 1014 -1.76 -102.63 -28.02
C PRO A 1014 -0.91 -101.68 -27.10
N ASN A 1015 -1.16 -100.36 -27.20
CA ASN A 1015 -0.97 -99.30 -26.20
C ASN A 1015 0.42 -98.66 -25.95
N LYS A 1016 0.50 -97.34 -26.19
CA LYS A 1016 1.19 -96.38 -25.29
C LYS A 1016 0.69 -94.94 -25.47
N ILE A 1017 0.41 -94.26 -24.34
CA ILE A 1017 0.10 -92.83 -24.22
C ILE A 1017 1.29 -92.13 -23.56
N ARG A 1018 1.73 -90.94 -24.01
CA ARG A 1018 2.60 -90.07 -23.18
C ARG A 1018 2.62 -88.56 -23.54
N LYS A 1019 2.13 -87.75 -22.58
CA LYS A 1019 2.53 -86.39 -22.11
C LYS A 1019 2.96 -85.27 -23.10
N ARG A 1020 2.38 -84.06 -22.86
CA ARG A 1020 2.99 -82.74 -22.49
C ARG A 1020 4.49 -82.51 -22.83
N THR A 1021 4.97 -81.29 -23.17
CA THR A 1021 5.02 -80.12 -22.24
C THR A 1021 5.30 -78.73 -22.90
N LYS A 1022 4.76 -77.65 -22.28
CA LYS A 1022 5.34 -76.29 -21.99
C LYS A 1022 5.94 -75.32 -23.06
N THR A 1023 5.27 -74.15 -23.20
CA THR A 1023 5.74 -72.72 -23.06
C THR A 1023 6.95 -72.14 -23.82
N THR A 1024 6.73 -71.01 -24.54
CA THR A 1024 7.49 -69.71 -24.68
C THR A 1024 9.04 -69.71 -24.80
N GLU A 1025 9.75 -68.88 -25.60
CA GLU A 1025 9.39 -67.71 -26.45
C GLU A 1025 10.56 -67.30 -27.41
N VAL A 1026 10.29 -66.44 -28.42
CA VAL A 1026 11.18 -65.40 -29.03
C VAL A 1026 12.44 -65.74 -29.92
N SER A 1027 12.48 -65.09 -31.10
CA SER A 1027 13.64 -64.60 -31.92
C SER A 1027 14.25 -65.33 -33.16
N SER A 1028 13.97 -64.75 -34.35
CA SER A 1028 14.89 -64.34 -35.46
C SER A 1028 15.73 -65.29 -36.36
N GLY A 1029 15.44 -65.27 -37.67
CA GLY A 1029 16.46 -65.19 -38.76
C GLY A 1029 16.63 -66.39 -39.73
N PRO A 1030 17.35 -66.24 -40.87
CA PRO A 1030 16.84 -65.53 -42.07
C PRO A 1030 17.16 -66.15 -43.48
N ARG A 1031 16.52 -65.61 -44.55
CA ARG A 1031 16.90 -65.54 -46.01
C ARG A 1031 16.68 -66.72 -47.02
N VAL A 1032 15.80 -66.49 -48.03
CA VAL A 1032 16.03 -66.44 -49.54
C VAL A 1032 16.49 -67.72 -50.30
N PRO A 1033 16.26 -68.00 -51.63
CA PRO A 1033 15.79 -67.17 -52.80
C PRO A 1033 14.73 -67.75 -53.82
N LEU A 1034 14.24 -66.87 -54.75
CA LEU A 1034 13.82 -67.06 -56.18
C LEU A 1034 12.61 -68.00 -56.53
N GLN A 1035 11.91 -67.92 -57.68
CA GLN A 1035 12.07 -67.16 -58.97
C GLN A 1035 10.70 -66.72 -59.59
N GLU A 1036 10.69 -65.84 -60.61
CA GLU A 1036 9.51 -65.14 -61.19
C GLU A 1036 9.15 -65.55 -62.64
N PHE A 1037 8.03 -65.05 -63.21
CA PHE A 1037 7.98 -64.50 -64.59
C PHE A 1037 6.71 -63.63 -64.91
N ASN A 1038 6.88 -62.29 -65.00
CA ASN A 1038 6.29 -61.27 -65.92
C ASN A 1038 4.78 -61.22 -66.31
N SER A 1039 4.18 -60.07 -66.67
CA SER A 1039 4.64 -58.69 -67.05
C SER A 1039 3.55 -57.63 -66.65
N ASP A 1040 3.57 -56.30 -66.96
CA ASP A 1040 4.51 -55.38 -67.65
C ASP A 1040 4.28 -53.89 -67.25
N LYS A 1041 5.29 -53.04 -67.51
CA LYS A 1041 5.29 -51.57 -67.79
C LYS A 1041 4.61 -50.53 -66.84
N LYS A 1042 4.92 -49.26 -67.17
CA LYS A 1042 5.27 -48.10 -66.31
C LYS A 1042 5.09 -46.78 -67.12
N PRO A 1043 5.23 -45.52 -66.58
CA PRO A 1043 6.19 -45.09 -65.54
C PRO A 1043 5.71 -44.03 -64.49
N VAL A 1044 6.69 -43.57 -63.68
CA VAL A 1044 6.71 -42.57 -62.58
C VAL A 1044 7.68 -41.41 -63.00
N PRO A 1045 8.33 -40.55 -62.16
CA PRO A 1045 8.21 -40.17 -60.73
C PRO A 1045 7.69 -38.68 -60.59
N VAL A 1046 8.04 -37.73 -59.68
CA VAL A 1046 9.07 -37.49 -58.63
C VAL A 1046 8.53 -36.53 -57.54
N SER A 1047 9.07 -36.55 -56.32
CA SER A 1047 9.20 -35.35 -55.44
C SER A 1047 10.49 -35.45 -54.59
N TYR A 1048 11.06 -34.31 -54.15
CA TYR A 1048 12.34 -34.21 -53.41
C TYR A 1048 12.38 -32.98 -52.47
N SER A 1049 13.52 -32.70 -51.82
CA SER A 1049 13.58 -32.11 -50.46
C SER A 1049 14.50 -30.89 -50.22
N ALA A 1050 14.19 -30.15 -49.14
CA ALA A 1050 15.10 -29.54 -48.13
C ALA A 1050 15.79 -28.15 -48.35
N PHE A 1051 15.94 -27.41 -47.22
CA PHE A 1051 17.05 -26.50 -46.80
C PHE A 1051 17.30 -25.21 -47.64
N THR A 1052 17.74 -24.03 -47.15
CA THR A 1052 18.10 -23.40 -45.82
C THR A 1052 18.12 -21.84 -46.01
N SER A 1053 18.46 -20.88 -45.14
CA SER A 1053 18.85 -20.65 -43.70
C SER A 1053 18.60 -19.12 -43.41
N GLU A 1054 19.02 -18.35 -42.37
CA GLU A 1054 19.76 -18.48 -41.08
C GLU A 1054 19.62 -17.19 -40.22
N LEU A 1055 20.19 -17.16 -38.99
CA LEU A 1055 20.73 -15.99 -38.23
C LEU A 1055 19.78 -14.79 -37.85
N SER A 1056 19.89 -14.12 -36.68
CA SER A 1056 20.71 -14.32 -35.46
C SER A 1056 20.21 -13.51 -34.24
N LYS A 1057 20.55 -13.99 -33.02
CA LYS A 1057 20.87 -13.23 -31.77
C LYS A 1057 19.83 -12.34 -31.02
N LYS A 1058 19.61 -12.77 -29.76
CA LYS A 1058 19.68 -12.02 -28.48
C LYS A 1058 18.58 -11.00 -28.06
N ALA A 1059 18.48 -10.93 -26.73
CA ALA A 1059 18.03 -9.83 -25.85
C ALA A 1059 16.58 -9.88 -25.30
N ASN A 1060 16.52 -10.25 -24.02
CA ASN A 1060 15.71 -9.76 -22.91
C ASN A 1060 14.52 -8.79 -23.09
N THR A 1061 13.58 -8.99 -22.15
CA THR A 1061 12.83 -8.04 -21.30
C THR A 1061 13.04 -6.53 -21.42
N ASP A 1062 12.03 -5.81 -20.91
CA ASP A 1062 12.02 -4.39 -20.51
C ASP A 1062 11.68 -3.34 -21.58
N ALA A 1063 10.39 -3.22 -21.94
CA ALA A 1063 9.79 -1.96 -22.45
C ALA A 1063 8.24 -1.96 -22.46
N PHE A 1064 7.55 -2.05 -21.32
CA PHE A 1064 6.11 -1.69 -21.24
C PHE A 1064 5.89 -0.36 -20.49
N LEU A 1065 6.68 0.65 -20.89
CA LEU A 1065 6.59 2.03 -20.43
C LEU A 1065 7.15 2.95 -21.53
N ASN A 1066 6.31 3.36 -22.48
CA ASN A 1066 6.38 4.59 -23.30
C ASN A 1066 5.41 4.51 -24.50
N SER A 1067 4.14 4.85 -24.28
CA SER A 1067 3.16 5.06 -25.38
C SER A 1067 2.12 6.13 -25.01
N THR A 1068 2.58 7.23 -24.38
CA THR A 1068 1.69 8.31 -23.90
C THR A 1068 2.36 9.69 -23.92
N VAL A 1069 3.32 9.91 -24.82
CA VAL A 1069 3.88 11.25 -25.13
C VAL A 1069 4.15 11.36 -26.64
N LYS A 1070 3.09 11.46 -27.47
CA LYS A 1070 3.24 11.96 -28.84
C LYS A 1070 2.02 12.59 -29.54
N ASP A 1071 0.91 12.79 -28.84
CA ASP A 1071 -0.28 13.51 -29.35
C ASP A 1071 -0.61 14.78 -28.54
N MET A 1072 0.44 15.46 -28.02
CA MET A 1072 0.38 16.86 -27.60
C MET A 1072 1.68 17.57 -27.99
N LEU A 1073 1.61 18.32 -29.09
CA LEU A 1073 2.54 19.37 -29.49
C LEU A 1073 1.75 20.47 -30.21
#